data_AF-A0A9Q8PFQ6-F1
#
_entry.id   AF-A0A9Q8PFQ6-F1
#
_cell.length_a   1.000
_cell.length_b   1.000
_cell.length_c   1.000
_cell.angle_alpha   90.00
_cell.angle_beta   90.00
_cell.angle_gamma   90.00
#
_symmetry.space_group_name_H-M   'P 1'
#
loop_
_entity.id
_entity.type
_entity.pdbx_description
1 polymer ?
#
loop_
_entity_poly.entity_id
_entity_poly.type
_entity_poly.pdbx_seq_one_letter_code
_entity_poly.pdbx_strand_id
1 'polypeptide(L)'
;MPPKGKKGNANTNKKEEERQDPLQAVLFCDAYETRFNPFTIEQPRCLLPLANTPLIEYTLEFLASVGVEEVYLYCGNHTDTVEEYLQKSKWTSNTSPFYLQVIRSNSRSVGDCMRDLMSKDLIVGDFISIYGDVVANIPLESALAAHRARREKDKKAIMTMVLREAGEVHRTKAQHLQPTFVLDSVTGRCVHYEQIRYGQNATLDIPGEVLTDCTELEIRADLIDCGIDICTPEVLAQYQDNFDWQLPRTGFLRGVLKDFETFQLTIHTHVASEGYAARVRNLQAYNAISKDVISRWAYPIAPDTNLVAGQSFQLYKGNVYREDGVVLSRSSVVGPRAALGKATSVGEHTTITNSVIGRRCVIGKRVKIDGAYIWDDVYIGDDTVINTAVIANEVSVGKKCNIEPGALLSYGVKIAAGITVTGDRRVSRLKRKPGLGKDDTVQAPNDPAVVGEDGVGYHVELDEDEEEVAKALLLGLQNMDLAVDDISTLDSDEKDDDEGSSLGHVRTNSQSRRSDSFASVDSDGSGMGSKAAADFNREAVNSLFDDLRLGSSPHTMQLELKALRLQSNATDKQVQKAVATAFSKWAANLVESGKSPKDAVAALIPGYNQLISSCVSTEEEQAEFLLFLQTDLTHRNQGEKLLLHLTTMMSTRKRKLDITIAADTLAATTATPSTKSEPQRKASKTSHHKDKEGVLVDAALPATPQTLASDKQMDSDDDFNSIASSQDLELNDADSSVDFGAADSDIDIEDFQDDDVAFDTKGADLKPQNRHFEVDHTVYSPQDIQAQQDRQVEEVANLLEQPHEATAILLRYGKWNKERLIEQYMDNQEEVLDKAGLGQEVRSHPPRIDTIDGFACDICCEDESGLESFAMRCGHRFCVNCYRQYLTQKIREEGEAARIKCPGDGCSNVVDAKSLELLIPSDLTDRYHELLMRTYVDDKDNLKWCPAPECVYAIECGVKKRDLNKVVPTVHCDCKHAFCFGCTLADHQPCPCGLVKKWLKKCEDDSETANWISANTKECPKCNSTIEKNGGCNHMTCRKCRNEFCWMCMGVWSEHGTSWYNCNRFEEKSGHDARDAQARSRQSLERYLHYYNRYANHEQSAKLDKDIYHKTEKKMQLLQNQSGLSWIEVQYLEEASKALQECRRTLKWTYAFAYYLARNNQTEIFEDNQKDLEMAVENLSEMFEKPTDALASLKVDMMDKTSYCMKRRIVLLDDTAENLKKGNWDFNVDLG
;
A
#
# COMPACT_ATOMS: atom_id res chain seq x y z
N MET A 1 -37.83 -15.24 77.23
CA MET A 1 -36.50 -15.57 77.77
C MET A 1 -36.34 -17.09 77.70
N PRO A 2 -35.16 -17.61 77.35
CA PRO A 2 -34.01 -16.86 76.83
C PRO A 2 -34.20 -16.62 75.30
N PRO A 3 -33.43 -15.74 74.67
CA PRO A 3 -33.86 -14.36 74.68
C PRO A 3 -33.87 -13.69 73.30
N LYS A 4 -34.55 -12.54 73.27
CA LYS A 4 -34.21 -11.39 72.43
C LYS A 4 -32.68 -11.22 72.32
N GLY A 5 -32.20 -10.94 71.11
CA GLY A 5 -30.88 -10.35 70.85
C GLY A 5 -30.80 -9.90 69.40
N LYS A 6 -31.49 -8.81 69.06
CA LYS A 6 -30.89 -7.49 68.76
C LYS A 6 -30.11 -7.45 67.44
N LYS A 7 -30.76 -6.75 66.50
CA LYS A 7 -30.23 -6.08 65.32
C LYS A 7 -28.78 -5.61 65.49
N GLY A 8 -27.89 -6.12 64.64
CA GLY A 8 -26.80 -5.35 64.06
C GLY A 8 -27.23 -4.92 62.66
N ASN A 9 -27.21 -3.62 62.40
CA ASN A 9 -27.67 -3.00 61.16
C ASN A 9 -26.60 -3.21 60.08
N ALA A 10 -26.84 -4.11 59.11
CA ALA A 10 -26.05 -4.20 57.89
C ALA A 10 -26.87 -3.60 56.75
N ASN A 11 -26.34 -2.52 56.17
CA ASN A 11 -26.83 -1.88 54.95
C ASN A 11 -27.06 -2.93 53.86
N THR A 12 -28.31 -3.14 53.48
CA THR A 12 -28.66 -3.85 52.24
C THR A 12 -28.41 -2.91 51.06
N ASN A 13 -27.20 -2.91 50.52
CA ASN A 13 -27.01 -2.60 49.11
C ASN A 13 -27.55 -3.79 48.32
N LYS A 14 -28.69 -3.59 47.64
CA LYS A 14 -29.10 -4.44 46.53
C LYS A 14 -28.01 -4.37 45.47
N LYS A 15 -27.19 -5.41 45.35
CA LYS A 15 -26.56 -5.72 44.07
C LYS A 15 -27.67 -6.27 43.19
N GLU A 16 -27.98 -5.58 42.11
CA GLU A 16 -28.65 -6.16 40.96
C GLU A 16 -27.81 -7.36 40.50
N GLU A 17 -28.42 -8.53 40.37
CA GLU A 17 -27.79 -9.67 39.71
C GLU A 17 -27.60 -9.29 38.24
N GLU A 18 -26.37 -8.93 37.86
CA GLU A 18 -25.94 -8.87 36.47
C GLU A 18 -26.21 -10.24 35.84
N ARG A 19 -27.15 -10.32 34.89
CA ARG A 19 -27.26 -11.47 33.99
C ARG A 19 -25.94 -11.56 33.23
N GLN A 20 -25.17 -12.64 33.45
CA GLN A 20 -24.01 -12.93 32.61
C GLN A 20 -24.49 -13.25 31.19
N ASP A 21 -23.85 -12.66 30.20
CA ASP A 21 -24.13 -12.92 28.79
C ASP A 21 -23.83 -14.40 28.45
N PRO A 22 -24.64 -15.04 27.58
CA PRO A 22 -24.46 -16.44 27.22
C PRO A 22 -23.11 -16.67 26.53
N LEU A 23 -22.44 -17.78 26.84
CA LEU A 23 -21.19 -18.15 26.15
C LEU A 23 -21.52 -18.70 24.77
N GLN A 24 -21.10 -17.98 23.73
CA GLN A 24 -21.36 -18.33 22.33
C GLN A 24 -20.13 -19.00 21.69
N ALA A 25 -20.35 -19.89 20.72
CA ALA A 25 -19.29 -20.50 19.92
C ALA A 25 -19.61 -20.50 18.43
N VAL A 26 -18.59 -20.29 17.61
CA VAL A 26 -18.64 -20.30 16.16
C VAL A 26 -17.80 -21.47 15.66
N LEU A 27 -18.43 -22.38 14.92
CA LEU A 27 -17.81 -23.61 14.44
C LEU A 27 -17.72 -23.60 12.91
N PHE A 28 -16.48 -23.69 12.39
CA PHE A 28 -16.22 -23.79 10.95
C PHE A 28 -16.19 -25.25 10.51
N CYS A 29 -17.27 -25.72 9.86
CA CYS A 29 -17.38 -27.10 9.37
C CYS A 29 -16.59 -27.36 8.09
N ASP A 30 -16.45 -26.34 7.25
CA ASP A 30 -15.62 -26.39 6.05
C ASP A 30 -14.33 -25.62 6.32
N ALA A 31 -13.19 -26.26 6.09
CA ALA A 31 -11.90 -25.60 6.21
C ALA A 31 -11.45 -24.95 4.91
N TYR A 32 -12.22 -25.11 3.83
CA TYR A 32 -11.90 -24.57 2.50
C TYR A 32 -10.58 -25.09 1.92
N GLU A 33 -10.11 -26.24 2.43
CA GLU A 33 -8.85 -26.88 2.09
C GLU A 33 -9.05 -28.15 1.25
N THR A 34 -8.16 -28.42 0.29
CA THR A 34 -8.24 -29.57 -0.63
C THR A 34 -7.45 -30.80 -0.15
N ARG A 35 -6.82 -30.74 1.03
CA ARG A 35 -5.90 -31.77 1.56
C ARG A 35 -6.49 -33.19 1.69
N PHE A 36 -7.81 -33.31 1.83
CA PHE A 36 -8.52 -34.59 1.95
C PHE A 36 -9.17 -35.06 0.63
N ASN A 37 -8.86 -34.42 -0.50
CA ASN A 37 -9.24 -34.95 -1.82
C ASN A 37 -8.63 -36.35 -1.99
N PRO A 38 -9.41 -37.38 -2.35
CA PRO A 38 -10.72 -37.29 -3.03
C PRO A 38 -11.97 -37.36 -2.13
N PHE A 39 -11.86 -37.60 -0.82
CA PHE A 39 -13.02 -37.84 0.06
C PHE A 39 -13.94 -36.61 0.19
N THR A 40 -13.33 -35.42 0.20
CA THR A 40 -14.03 -34.13 0.34
C THR A 40 -14.80 -33.67 -0.89
N ILE A 41 -14.83 -34.48 -1.96
CA ILE A 41 -15.67 -34.23 -3.14
C ILE A 41 -17.13 -34.65 -2.88
N GLU A 42 -17.34 -35.68 -2.07
CA GLU A 42 -18.65 -36.28 -1.83
C GLU A 42 -19.23 -35.92 -0.46
N GLN A 43 -18.38 -35.84 0.56
CA GLN A 43 -18.79 -35.51 1.92
C GLN A 43 -17.84 -34.47 2.53
N PRO A 44 -18.37 -33.54 3.35
CA PRO A 44 -17.54 -32.54 4.01
C PRO A 44 -16.65 -33.19 5.08
N ARG A 45 -15.51 -32.55 5.35
CA ARG A 45 -14.48 -33.07 6.26
C ARG A 45 -15.02 -33.33 7.68
N CYS A 46 -15.90 -32.48 8.18
CA CYS A 46 -16.49 -32.60 9.52
C CYS A 46 -17.30 -33.88 9.72
N LEU A 47 -17.77 -34.54 8.65
CA LEU A 47 -18.54 -35.78 8.72
C LEU A 47 -17.68 -37.03 8.52
N LEU A 48 -16.38 -36.88 8.21
CA LEU A 48 -15.51 -38.04 8.05
C LEU A 48 -15.40 -38.80 9.39
N PRO A 49 -15.48 -40.15 9.37
CA PRO A 49 -15.47 -40.92 10.60
C PRO A 49 -14.06 -41.05 11.15
N LEU A 50 -13.88 -40.73 12.42
CA LEU A 50 -12.69 -41.02 13.23
C LEU A 50 -13.08 -42.06 14.29
N ALA A 51 -12.49 -43.25 14.23
CA ALA A 51 -12.89 -44.39 15.08
C ALA A 51 -14.43 -44.65 15.04
N ASN A 52 -15.01 -44.71 13.83
CA ASN A 52 -16.44 -44.93 13.56
C ASN A 52 -17.40 -43.88 14.14
N THR A 53 -16.89 -42.69 14.44
CA THR A 53 -17.66 -41.53 14.92
C THR A 53 -17.33 -40.32 14.05
N PRO A 54 -18.30 -39.57 13.49
CA PRO A 54 -18.02 -38.36 12.72
C PRO A 54 -17.22 -37.32 13.52
N LEU A 55 -16.30 -36.61 12.86
CA LEU A 55 -15.41 -35.64 13.53
C LEU A 55 -16.16 -34.54 14.28
N ILE A 56 -17.27 -34.05 13.74
CA ILE A 56 -18.08 -32.99 14.35
C ILE A 56 -18.59 -33.34 15.75
N GLU A 57 -18.87 -34.62 16.02
CA GLU A 57 -19.35 -35.08 17.33
C GLU A 57 -18.28 -34.87 18.42
N TYR A 58 -17.01 -35.10 18.10
CA TYR A 58 -15.91 -34.86 19.03
C TYR A 58 -15.83 -33.37 19.42
N THR A 59 -16.03 -32.47 18.46
CA THR A 59 -16.00 -31.03 18.72
C THR A 59 -17.24 -30.56 19.48
N LEU A 60 -18.43 -31.07 19.14
CA LEU A 60 -19.67 -30.71 19.86
C LEU A 60 -19.68 -31.21 21.31
N GLU A 61 -19.18 -32.42 21.57
CA GLU A 61 -19.00 -32.93 22.93
C GLU A 61 -18.02 -32.09 23.74
N PHE A 62 -16.94 -31.65 23.09
CA PHE A 62 -15.99 -30.75 23.72
C PHE A 62 -16.65 -29.41 24.11
N LEU A 63 -17.41 -28.78 23.21
CA LEU A 63 -18.13 -27.54 23.50
C LEU A 63 -19.20 -27.73 24.60
N ALA A 64 -19.89 -28.87 24.61
CA ALA A 64 -20.81 -29.24 25.69
C ALA A 64 -20.09 -29.34 27.04
N SER A 65 -18.90 -29.93 27.08
CA SER A 65 -18.12 -30.07 28.32
C SER A 65 -17.61 -28.73 28.87
N VAL A 66 -17.46 -27.73 28.01
CA VAL A 66 -17.03 -26.36 28.37
C VAL A 66 -18.20 -25.53 28.92
N GLY A 67 -19.45 -25.91 28.63
CA GLY A 67 -20.65 -25.17 29.05
C GLY A 67 -21.04 -24.03 28.11
N VAL A 68 -20.80 -24.18 26.82
CA VAL A 68 -21.31 -23.26 25.78
C VAL A 68 -22.84 -23.35 25.73
N GLU A 69 -23.53 -22.22 25.53
CA GLU A 69 -25.00 -22.14 25.47
C GLU A 69 -25.55 -22.01 24.04
N GLU A 70 -24.79 -21.36 23.14
CA GLU A 70 -25.19 -21.13 21.74
C GLU A 70 -24.04 -21.49 20.78
N VAL A 71 -24.35 -22.27 19.74
CA VAL A 71 -23.38 -22.72 18.72
C VAL A 71 -23.87 -22.36 17.32
N TYR A 72 -23.06 -21.59 16.59
CA TYR A 72 -23.28 -21.23 15.20
C TYR A 72 -22.38 -22.04 14.27
N LEU A 73 -22.99 -22.80 13.38
CA LEU A 73 -22.30 -23.69 12.45
C LEU A 73 -22.20 -23.06 11.06
N TYR A 74 -20.98 -22.79 10.60
CA TYR A 74 -20.71 -22.34 9.24
C TYR A 74 -20.39 -23.52 8.34
N CYS A 75 -21.25 -23.76 7.36
CA CYS A 75 -21.06 -24.75 6.32
C CYS A 75 -20.90 -24.03 4.97
N GLY A 76 -19.80 -24.34 4.27
CA GLY A 76 -19.59 -23.92 2.89
C GLY A 76 -20.20 -24.95 1.95
N ASN A 77 -19.40 -25.96 1.59
CA ASN A 77 -19.84 -27.01 0.68
C ASN A 77 -20.68 -28.10 1.38
N HIS A 78 -21.59 -28.75 0.66
CA HIS A 78 -22.46 -29.85 1.14
C HIS A 78 -23.30 -29.54 2.40
N THR A 79 -23.79 -28.30 2.53
CA THR A 79 -24.56 -27.86 3.71
C THR A 79 -25.79 -28.74 3.97
N ASP A 80 -26.48 -29.20 2.92
CA ASP A 80 -27.68 -30.04 3.07
C ASP A 80 -27.36 -31.40 3.74
N THR A 81 -26.22 -32.00 3.42
CA THR A 81 -25.77 -33.26 4.04
C THR A 81 -25.48 -33.08 5.53
N VAL A 82 -24.90 -31.94 5.91
CA VAL A 82 -24.61 -31.61 7.32
C VAL A 82 -25.90 -31.37 8.09
N GLU A 83 -26.85 -30.61 7.52
CA GLU A 83 -28.15 -30.38 8.14
C GLU A 83 -28.93 -31.70 8.33
N GLU A 84 -28.96 -32.57 7.33
CA GLU A 84 -29.64 -33.87 7.43
C GLU A 84 -29.03 -34.75 8.53
N TYR A 85 -27.71 -34.73 8.66
CA TYR A 85 -27.02 -35.44 9.74
C TYR A 85 -27.40 -34.86 11.12
N LEU A 86 -27.34 -33.54 11.28
CA LEU A 86 -27.60 -32.87 12.55
C LEU A 86 -29.05 -32.99 13.01
N GLN A 87 -30.02 -32.99 12.09
CA GLN A 87 -31.44 -33.25 12.40
C GLN A 87 -31.65 -34.64 13.02
N LYS A 88 -30.84 -35.63 12.64
CA LYS A 88 -30.87 -36.99 13.21
C LYS A 88 -30.03 -37.11 14.49
N SER A 89 -29.15 -36.15 14.76
CA SER A 89 -28.27 -36.14 15.93
C SER A 89 -29.01 -35.76 17.21
N LYS A 90 -28.36 -35.98 18.35
CA LYS A 90 -28.90 -35.61 19.67
C LYS A 90 -28.90 -34.09 19.94
N TRP A 91 -28.12 -33.31 19.18
CA TRP A 91 -27.88 -31.89 19.41
C TRP A 91 -29.06 -30.99 19.03
N THR A 92 -29.93 -31.47 18.14
CA THR A 92 -31.18 -30.76 17.75
C THR A 92 -32.35 -31.11 18.68
N SER A 93 -32.14 -32.02 19.65
CA SER A 93 -33.16 -32.40 20.61
C SER A 93 -33.26 -31.39 21.76
N ASN A 94 -34.45 -31.28 22.37
CA ASN A 94 -34.68 -30.39 23.53
C ASN A 94 -33.84 -30.76 24.78
N THR A 95 -33.13 -31.90 24.77
CA THR A 95 -32.22 -32.33 25.83
C THR A 95 -30.78 -31.88 25.61
N SER A 96 -30.48 -31.16 24.52
CA SER A 96 -29.16 -30.63 24.23
C SER A 96 -28.74 -29.56 25.26
N PRO A 97 -27.46 -29.50 25.66
CA PRO A 97 -26.96 -28.47 26.57
C PRO A 97 -26.88 -27.07 25.93
N PHE A 98 -26.88 -26.98 24.60
CA PHE A 98 -26.83 -25.71 23.86
C PHE A 98 -27.83 -25.66 22.70
N TYR A 99 -28.16 -24.45 22.29
CA TYR A 99 -28.88 -24.14 21.06
C TYR A 99 -27.92 -24.18 19.86
N LEU A 100 -28.25 -24.94 18.82
CA LEU A 100 -27.43 -25.08 17.61
C LEU A 100 -28.15 -24.48 16.40
N GLN A 101 -27.47 -23.60 15.68
CA GLN A 101 -27.98 -22.98 14.45
C GLN A 101 -26.99 -23.17 13.29
N VAL A 102 -27.49 -23.72 12.18
CA VAL A 102 -26.71 -23.86 10.94
C VAL A 102 -26.89 -22.61 10.08
N ILE A 103 -25.77 -22.03 9.65
CA ILE A 103 -25.73 -20.84 8.80
C ILE A 103 -25.29 -21.25 7.40
N ARG A 104 -26.21 -21.13 6.43
CA ARG A 104 -25.92 -21.27 5.00
C ARG A 104 -25.15 -20.03 4.54
N SER A 105 -23.94 -20.24 4.01
CA SER A 105 -23.10 -19.15 3.51
C SER A 105 -22.34 -19.59 2.26
N ASN A 106 -22.17 -18.67 1.30
CA ASN A 106 -21.30 -18.89 0.13
C ASN A 106 -19.84 -18.52 0.41
N SER A 107 -19.49 -18.35 1.69
CA SER A 107 -18.13 -18.05 2.16
C SER A 107 -17.14 -19.08 1.63
N ARG A 108 -15.95 -18.63 1.22
CA ARG A 108 -14.88 -19.48 0.69
C ARG A 108 -13.63 -19.50 1.56
N SER A 109 -13.65 -18.75 2.65
CA SER A 109 -12.57 -18.63 3.61
C SER A 109 -13.13 -18.41 5.01
N VAL A 110 -12.30 -18.60 6.03
CA VAL A 110 -12.68 -18.31 7.42
C VAL A 110 -12.89 -16.81 7.60
N GLY A 111 -12.09 -15.96 6.95
CA GLY A 111 -12.28 -14.51 6.97
C GLY A 111 -13.64 -14.07 6.41
N ASP A 112 -14.10 -14.69 5.32
CA ASP A 112 -15.45 -14.43 4.80
C ASP A 112 -16.55 -14.82 5.80
N CYS A 113 -16.39 -15.95 6.50
CA CYS A 113 -17.33 -16.36 7.53
C CYS A 113 -17.38 -15.35 8.69
N MET A 114 -16.22 -14.83 9.13
CA MET A 114 -16.16 -13.80 10.18
C MET A 114 -16.85 -12.49 9.74
N ARG A 115 -16.68 -12.09 8.47
CA ARG A 115 -17.38 -10.91 7.91
C ARG A 115 -18.89 -11.11 7.80
N ASP A 116 -19.31 -12.28 7.34
CA ASP A 116 -20.73 -12.65 7.26
C ASP A 116 -21.35 -12.71 8.67
N LEU A 117 -20.59 -13.19 9.66
CA LEU A 117 -21.00 -13.20 11.06
C LEU A 117 -21.20 -11.78 11.62
N MET A 118 -20.27 -10.87 11.33
CA MET A 118 -20.39 -9.45 11.70
C MET A 118 -21.63 -8.80 11.05
N SER A 119 -21.84 -9.06 9.76
CA SER A 119 -22.97 -8.53 9.00
C SER A 119 -24.33 -9.00 9.53
N LYS A 120 -24.36 -10.17 10.18
CA LYS A 120 -25.57 -10.76 10.78
C LYS A 120 -25.80 -10.37 12.24
N ASP A 121 -24.82 -9.73 12.89
CA ASP A 121 -24.90 -9.22 14.27
C ASP A 121 -25.39 -10.29 15.28
N LEU A 122 -24.88 -11.52 15.17
CA LEU A 122 -25.30 -12.66 16.00
C LEU A 122 -24.51 -12.77 17.32
N ILE A 123 -23.32 -12.14 17.39
CA ILE A 123 -22.42 -12.26 18.53
C ILE A 123 -22.59 -11.06 19.45
N VAL A 124 -22.88 -11.33 20.73
CA VAL A 124 -23.13 -10.30 21.74
C VAL A 124 -21.90 -10.04 22.62
N GLY A 125 -21.11 -11.09 22.89
CA GLY A 125 -20.01 -11.05 23.85
C GLY A 125 -18.76 -11.83 23.39
N ASP A 126 -17.94 -12.25 24.36
CA ASP A 126 -16.80 -13.12 24.10
C ASP A 126 -17.30 -14.46 23.55
N PHE A 127 -16.70 -14.91 22.45
CA PHE A 127 -17.10 -16.16 21.78
C PHE A 127 -15.91 -17.05 21.50
N ILE A 128 -16.15 -18.35 21.40
CA ILE A 128 -15.13 -19.33 21.04
C ILE A 128 -15.18 -19.57 19.53
N SER A 129 -14.07 -19.39 18.85
CA SER A 129 -13.87 -19.78 17.46
C SER A 129 -13.17 -21.13 17.39
N ILE A 130 -13.79 -22.10 16.72
CA ILE A 130 -13.28 -23.48 16.63
C ILE A 130 -13.55 -24.09 15.26
N TYR A 131 -12.68 -25.01 14.82
CA TYR A 131 -12.95 -25.80 13.63
C TYR A 131 -13.72 -27.09 13.97
N GLY A 132 -14.58 -27.54 13.05
CA GLY A 132 -15.39 -28.75 13.21
C GLY A 132 -14.65 -30.09 13.13
N ASP A 133 -13.32 -30.07 13.16
CA ASP A 133 -12.43 -31.22 13.08
C ASP A 133 -11.41 -31.29 14.24
N VAL A 134 -11.77 -30.70 15.37
CA VAL A 134 -10.95 -30.65 16.59
C VAL A 134 -11.39 -31.72 17.57
N VAL A 135 -10.42 -32.49 18.08
CA VAL A 135 -10.61 -33.43 19.19
C VAL A 135 -9.89 -32.87 20.41
N ALA A 136 -10.63 -32.50 21.44
CA ALA A 136 -10.09 -31.88 22.63
C ALA A 136 -10.81 -32.29 23.94
N ASN A 137 -10.07 -32.29 25.06
CA ASN A 137 -10.60 -32.46 26.42
C ASN A 137 -9.92 -31.50 27.42
N ILE A 138 -9.37 -30.38 26.92
CA ILE A 138 -8.66 -29.38 27.73
C ILE A 138 -9.68 -28.51 28.49
N PRO A 139 -9.48 -28.24 29.80
CA PRO A 139 -10.35 -27.34 30.54
C PRO A 139 -10.18 -25.88 30.07
N LEU A 140 -11.19 -25.32 29.41
CA LEU A 140 -11.16 -23.92 28.92
C LEU A 140 -11.58 -22.88 29.97
N GLU A 141 -12.10 -23.31 31.12
CA GLU A 141 -12.64 -22.42 32.15
C GLU A 141 -11.58 -21.45 32.69
N SER A 142 -10.34 -21.93 32.89
CA SER A 142 -9.20 -21.10 33.28
C SER A 142 -8.79 -20.11 32.19
N ALA A 143 -8.85 -20.53 30.92
CA ALA A 143 -8.50 -19.69 29.78
C ALA A 143 -9.52 -18.55 29.60
N LEU A 144 -10.82 -18.85 29.71
CA LEU A 144 -11.91 -17.88 29.65
C LEU A 144 -11.84 -16.88 30.81
N ALA A 145 -11.61 -17.35 32.04
CA ALA A 145 -11.44 -16.48 33.21
C ALA A 145 -10.24 -15.54 33.05
N ALA A 146 -9.09 -16.06 32.56
CA ALA A 146 -7.91 -15.27 32.30
C ALA A 146 -8.13 -14.24 31.16
N HIS A 147 -8.85 -14.63 30.10
CA HIS A 147 -9.21 -13.74 29.01
C HIS A 147 -10.09 -12.57 29.49
N ARG A 148 -11.16 -12.87 30.21
CA ARG A 148 -12.07 -11.86 30.78
C ARG A 148 -11.35 -10.93 31.75
N ALA A 149 -10.51 -11.46 32.63
CA ALA A 149 -9.73 -10.66 33.58
C ALA A 149 -8.70 -9.76 32.89
N ARG A 150 -8.11 -10.19 31.76
CA ARG A 150 -7.24 -9.33 30.94
C ARG A 150 -8.06 -8.25 30.25
N ARG A 151 -9.20 -8.60 29.65
CA ARG A 151 -10.09 -7.67 28.95
C ARG A 151 -10.63 -6.56 29.84
N GLU A 152 -10.91 -6.87 31.11
CA GLU A 152 -11.33 -5.89 32.10
C GLU A 152 -10.25 -4.83 32.38
N LYS A 153 -8.96 -5.21 32.32
CA LYS A 153 -7.82 -4.30 32.50
C LYS A 153 -7.44 -3.59 31.21
N ASP A 154 -7.42 -4.32 30.10
CA ASP A 154 -7.04 -3.85 28.78
C ASP A 154 -8.08 -4.30 27.74
N LYS A 155 -8.85 -3.33 27.25
CA LYS A 155 -9.86 -3.57 26.22
C LYS A 155 -9.25 -3.94 24.86
N LYS A 156 -7.95 -3.73 24.67
CA LYS A 156 -7.23 -4.07 23.43
C LYS A 156 -6.79 -5.54 23.39
N ALA A 157 -7.04 -6.33 24.43
CA ALA A 157 -6.84 -7.77 24.42
C ALA A 157 -7.97 -8.45 23.63
N ILE A 158 -7.76 -8.63 22.32
CA ILE A 158 -8.83 -9.05 21.40
C ILE A 158 -9.02 -10.56 21.27
N MET A 159 -7.94 -11.33 21.48
CA MET A 159 -7.94 -12.78 21.24
C MET A 159 -7.02 -13.51 22.22
N THR A 160 -7.42 -14.71 22.65
CA THR A 160 -6.58 -15.65 23.38
C THR A 160 -6.53 -16.99 22.66
N MET A 161 -5.35 -17.36 22.17
CA MET A 161 -5.09 -18.61 21.46
C MET A 161 -4.82 -19.74 22.45
N VAL A 162 -5.52 -20.87 22.30
CA VAL A 162 -5.27 -22.06 23.13
C VAL A 162 -4.28 -22.96 22.40
N LEU A 163 -3.11 -23.12 23.01
CA LEU A 163 -2.01 -23.94 22.49
C LEU A 163 -1.76 -25.10 23.44
N ARG A 164 -1.32 -26.23 22.89
CA ARG A 164 -0.95 -27.39 23.69
C ARG A 164 0.54 -27.64 23.63
N GLU A 165 1.14 -27.87 24.78
CA GLU A 165 2.54 -28.30 24.86
C GLU A 165 2.70 -29.73 24.33
N ALA A 166 3.63 -29.90 23.39
CA ALA A 166 4.06 -31.21 22.92
C ALA A 166 5.57 -31.18 22.63
N GLY A 167 6.30 -32.27 22.81
CA GLY A 167 7.72 -32.27 22.44
C GLY A 167 7.97 -31.84 20.99
N GLU A 168 9.20 -31.43 20.67
CA GLU A 168 9.62 -31.03 19.32
C GLU A 168 9.23 -32.10 18.28
N VAL A 169 9.48 -33.37 18.58
CA VAL A 169 9.17 -34.50 17.71
C VAL A 169 7.90 -35.22 18.20
N HIS A 170 6.73 -34.60 17.99
CA HIS A 170 5.45 -35.23 18.30
C HIS A 170 4.72 -35.68 17.02
N ARG A 171 4.15 -36.90 17.03
CA ARG A 171 3.51 -37.54 15.85
C ARG A 171 2.32 -36.77 15.24
N THR A 172 1.67 -35.90 16.02
CA THR A 172 0.56 -35.06 15.54
C THR A 172 1.03 -33.75 14.91
N LYS A 173 2.30 -33.39 15.03
CA LYS A 173 2.88 -32.24 14.33
C LYS A 173 3.17 -32.59 12.87
N ALA A 174 2.93 -31.62 11.99
CA ALA A 174 3.30 -31.75 10.60
C ALA A 174 4.84 -31.71 10.48
N GLN A 175 5.42 -32.67 9.76
CA GLN A 175 6.88 -32.74 9.61
C GLN A 175 7.43 -31.74 8.59
N HIS A 176 6.59 -31.19 7.71
CA HIS A 176 7.01 -30.25 6.66
C HIS A 176 6.81 -28.79 7.06
N LEU A 177 6.00 -28.52 8.10
CA LEU A 177 5.61 -27.19 8.53
C LEU A 177 5.70 -27.08 10.05
N GLN A 178 6.61 -26.23 10.53
CA GLN A 178 6.85 -26.01 11.94
C GLN A 178 6.34 -24.61 12.32
N PRO A 179 5.17 -24.49 12.98
CA PRO A 179 4.75 -23.22 13.54
C PRO A 179 5.64 -22.86 14.74
N THR A 180 6.18 -21.65 14.72
CA THR A 180 7.03 -21.12 15.79
C THR A 180 6.33 -19.90 16.41
N PHE A 181 6.12 -19.95 17.72
CA PHE A 181 5.48 -18.89 18.49
C PHE A 181 6.53 -18.17 19.32
N VAL A 182 6.55 -16.84 19.25
CA VAL A 182 7.40 -15.99 20.10
C VAL A 182 6.50 -15.31 21.12
N LEU A 183 6.68 -15.67 22.38
CA LEU A 183 5.81 -15.28 23.49
C LEU A 183 6.57 -14.39 24.48
N ASP A 184 5.88 -13.43 25.07
CA ASP A 184 6.32 -12.79 26.30
C ASP A 184 6.03 -13.71 27.48
N SER A 185 7.08 -14.12 28.18
CA SER A 185 7.01 -15.07 29.30
C SER A 185 6.19 -14.57 30.49
N VAL A 186 6.09 -13.24 30.70
CA VAL A 186 5.43 -12.66 31.87
C VAL A 186 3.94 -12.45 31.61
N THR A 187 3.59 -11.92 30.44
CA THR A 187 2.20 -11.59 30.10
C THR A 187 1.48 -12.71 29.37
N GLY A 188 2.22 -13.65 28.76
CA GLY A 188 1.69 -14.66 27.86
C GLY A 188 1.26 -14.10 26.50
N ARG A 189 1.65 -12.85 26.17
CA ARG A 189 1.34 -12.21 24.89
C ARG A 189 2.11 -12.88 23.75
N CYS A 190 1.43 -13.16 22.64
CA CYS A 190 2.09 -13.52 21.39
C CYS A 190 2.64 -12.24 20.75
N VAL A 191 3.93 -12.20 20.45
CA VAL A 191 4.56 -11.00 19.88
C VAL A 191 4.97 -11.23 18.43
N HIS A 192 5.40 -12.44 18.10
CA HIS A 192 5.71 -12.81 16.72
C HIS A 192 5.28 -14.25 16.43
N TYR A 193 4.91 -14.51 15.19
CA TYR A 193 4.47 -15.82 14.71
C TYR A 193 4.92 -16.05 13.28
N GLU A 194 5.58 -17.18 13.05
CA GLU A 194 6.03 -17.60 11.72
C GLU A 194 5.84 -19.11 11.53
N GLN A 195 5.55 -19.54 10.29
CA GLN A 195 5.49 -20.94 9.92
C GLN A 195 6.69 -21.32 9.05
N ILE A 196 7.64 -22.04 9.62
CA ILE A 196 8.88 -22.43 8.95
C ILE A 196 8.64 -23.71 8.15
N ARG A 197 8.95 -23.68 6.85
CA ARG A 197 8.95 -24.86 5.98
C ARG A 197 10.34 -25.51 5.99
N TYR A 198 10.40 -26.83 6.17
CA TYR A 198 11.67 -27.55 6.11
C TYR A 198 12.25 -27.49 4.70
N GLY A 199 13.43 -26.86 4.54
CA GLY A 199 14.21 -26.84 3.30
C GLY A 199 14.33 -25.49 2.58
N GLN A 200 13.44 -24.53 2.87
CA GLN A 200 13.47 -23.19 2.22
C GLN A 200 14.20 -22.15 3.08
N ASN A 201 13.79 -21.95 4.33
CA ASN A 201 14.40 -20.98 5.25
C ASN A 201 14.69 -21.63 6.61
N ALA A 202 15.94 -21.59 7.07
CA ALA A 202 16.35 -22.09 8.39
C ALA A 202 16.46 -20.97 9.43
N THR A 203 16.03 -19.75 9.08
CA THR A 203 16.16 -18.53 9.88
C THR A 203 14.78 -18.03 10.26
N LEU A 204 14.66 -17.58 11.51
CA LEU A 204 13.48 -16.90 12.06
C LEU A 204 13.82 -15.40 12.13
N ASP A 205 13.04 -14.55 11.46
CA ASP A 205 13.28 -13.10 11.46
C ASP A 205 12.36 -12.40 12.47
N ILE A 206 12.94 -11.97 13.59
CA ILE A 206 12.21 -11.29 14.67
C ILE A 206 12.49 -9.79 14.56
N PRO A 207 11.48 -8.95 14.33
CA PRO A 207 11.66 -7.50 14.26
C PRO A 207 12.33 -6.95 15.54
N GLY A 208 13.33 -6.08 15.39
CA GLY A 208 14.10 -5.54 16.52
C GLY A 208 13.27 -4.72 17.51
N GLU A 209 12.17 -4.12 17.05
CA GLU A 209 11.20 -3.35 17.86
C GLU A 209 10.52 -4.22 18.93
N VAL A 210 10.32 -5.50 18.66
CA VAL A 210 9.75 -6.45 19.64
C VAL A 210 10.65 -6.62 20.86
N LEU A 211 11.96 -6.45 20.68
CA LEU A 211 12.96 -6.63 21.72
C LEU A 211 13.04 -5.44 22.68
N THR A 212 12.58 -4.25 22.31
CA THR A 212 12.61 -3.06 23.19
C THR A 212 11.53 -3.10 24.26
N ASP A 213 10.37 -3.68 23.93
CA ASP A 213 9.18 -3.68 24.79
C ASP A 213 9.13 -4.88 25.75
N CYS A 214 9.81 -5.98 25.42
CA CYS A 214 9.74 -7.23 26.16
C CYS A 214 11.02 -7.46 26.99
N THR A 215 10.87 -7.70 28.30
CA THR A 215 12.01 -8.00 29.17
C THR A 215 12.53 -9.43 29.00
N GLU A 216 11.63 -10.38 28.76
CA GLU A 216 11.95 -11.81 28.60
C GLU A 216 11.07 -12.42 27.52
N LEU A 217 11.69 -12.97 26.48
CA LEU A 217 11.04 -13.61 25.34
C LEU A 217 11.29 -15.11 25.33
N GLU A 218 10.24 -15.88 25.07
CA GLU A 218 10.27 -17.32 24.93
C GLU A 218 9.93 -17.72 23.48
N ILE A 219 10.87 -18.36 22.79
CA ILE A 219 10.66 -18.87 21.43
C ILE A 219 10.31 -20.34 21.53
N ARG A 220 9.07 -20.69 21.14
CA ARG A 220 8.52 -22.03 21.30
C ARG A 220 8.08 -22.64 19.97
N ALA A 221 8.81 -23.68 19.56
CA ALA A 221 8.44 -24.57 18.46
C ALA A 221 7.78 -25.88 18.93
N ASP A 222 7.72 -26.07 20.25
CA ASP A 222 7.17 -27.25 20.87
C ASP A 222 5.62 -27.16 20.99
N LEU A 223 5.01 -26.02 20.74
CA LEU A 223 3.56 -25.87 20.81
C LEU A 223 2.81 -26.49 19.61
N ILE A 224 1.65 -27.09 19.89
CA ILE A 224 0.67 -27.52 18.89
C ILE A 224 -0.45 -26.48 18.86
N ASP A 225 -0.71 -25.94 17.66
CA ASP A 225 -1.90 -25.14 17.41
C ASP A 225 -3.15 -26.03 17.35
N CYS A 226 -4.02 -25.85 18.34
CA CYS A 226 -5.26 -26.61 18.49
C CYS A 226 -6.39 -26.07 17.59
N GLY A 227 -6.28 -24.83 17.07
CA GLY A 227 -7.36 -24.17 16.34
C GLY A 227 -8.57 -23.86 17.21
N ILE A 228 -8.34 -23.53 18.48
CA ILE A 228 -9.34 -23.09 19.45
C ILE A 228 -8.92 -21.70 19.91
N ASP A 229 -9.72 -20.68 19.57
CA ASP A 229 -9.43 -19.29 19.88
C ASP A 229 -10.60 -18.68 20.65
N ILE A 230 -10.29 -17.97 21.74
CA ILE A 230 -11.28 -17.17 22.47
C ILE A 230 -11.19 -15.75 21.92
N CYS A 231 -12.25 -15.27 21.30
CA CYS A 231 -12.29 -14.02 20.57
C CYS A 231 -13.28 -13.03 21.18
N THR A 232 -12.96 -11.75 21.05
CA THR A 232 -13.89 -10.66 21.29
C THR A 232 -14.58 -10.25 19.99
N PRO A 233 -15.74 -9.57 20.03
CA PRO A 233 -16.40 -9.05 18.83
C PRO A 233 -15.53 -8.10 17.99
N GLU A 234 -14.50 -7.48 18.59
CA GLU A 234 -13.54 -6.62 17.88
C GLU A 234 -12.81 -7.37 16.77
N VAL A 235 -12.55 -8.67 16.96
CA VAL A 235 -11.93 -9.53 15.93
C VAL A 235 -12.77 -9.52 14.65
N LEU A 236 -14.10 -9.49 14.77
CA LEU A 236 -15.00 -9.48 13.62
C LEU A 236 -14.93 -8.15 12.85
N ALA A 237 -14.82 -7.03 13.57
CA ALA A 237 -14.61 -5.71 12.97
C ALA A 237 -13.28 -5.65 12.19
N GLN A 238 -12.21 -6.22 12.77
CA GLN A 238 -10.90 -6.28 12.13
C GLN A 238 -10.90 -7.09 10.83
N TYR A 239 -11.67 -8.18 10.75
CA TYR A 239 -11.87 -8.93 9.51
C TYR A 239 -12.72 -8.22 8.45
N GLN A 240 -13.56 -7.27 8.88
CA GLN A 240 -14.38 -6.44 8.00
C GLN A 240 -13.56 -5.33 7.36
N ASP A 241 -12.66 -4.71 8.13
CA ASP A 241 -11.79 -3.64 7.65
C ASP A 241 -10.66 -4.19 6.76
N ASN A 242 -10.08 -5.34 7.11
CA ASN A 242 -8.98 -5.98 6.38
C ASN A 242 -9.47 -7.20 5.59
N PHE A 243 -9.93 -6.96 4.35
CA PHE A 243 -10.56 -7.97 3.51
C PHE A 243 -9.61 -9.06 2.99
N ASP A 244 -8.32 -8.75 2.93
CA ASP A 244 -7.20 -9.60 2.53
C ASP A 244 -6.95 -10.76 3.51
N TRP A 245 -7.37 -10.60 4.77
CA TRP A 245 -7.21 -11.65 5.78
C TRP A 245 -8.20 -12.80 5.58
N GLN A 246 -7.75 -13.85 4.89
CA GLN A 246 -8.54 -15.06 4.64
C GLN A 246 -8.37 -16.14 5.72
N LEU A 247 -7.15 -16.29 6.26
CA LEU A 247 -6.78 -17.33 7.22
C LEU A 247 -6.47 -16.75 8.62
N PRO A 248 -6.87 -17.40 9.72
CA PRO A 248 -6.64 -16.88 11.08
C PRO A 248 -5.18 -16.75 11.51
N ARG A 249 -4.28 -17.63 11.03
CA ARG A 249 -2.87 -17.64 11.47
C ARG A 249 -1.95 -16.84 10.55
N THR A 250 -1.90 -17.18 9.27
CA THR A 250 -0.99 -16.53 8.31
C THR A 250 -1.47 -15.16 7.84
N GLY A 251 -2.79 -14.89 7.91
CA GLY A 251 -3.37 -13.59 7.63
C GLY A 251 -3.55 -12.78 8.91
N PHE A 252 -4.62 -13.06 9.66
CA PHE A 252 -5.04 -12.24 10.81
C PHE A 252 -3.98 -12.12 11.92
N LEU A 253 -3.46 -13.24 12.45
CA LEU A 253 -2.45 -13.19 13.51
C LEU A 253 -1.17 -12.48 13.05
N ARG A 254 -0.64 -12.81 11.86
CA ARG A 254 0.57 -12.14 11.33
C ARG A 254 0.34 -10.65 11.09
N GLY A 255 -0.80 -10.28 10.51
CA GLY A 255 -1.18 -8.90 10.24
C GLY A 255 -1.31 -8.07 11.52
N VAL A 256 -2.07 -8.56 12.50
CA VAL A 256 -2.26 -7.86 13.78
C VAL A 256 -0.94 -7.69 14.56
N LEU A 257 -0.03 -8.66 14.47
CA LEU A 257 1.28 -8.56 15.11
C LEU A 257 2.21 -7.58 14.38
N LYS A 258 2.14 -7.51 13.04
CA LYS A 258 2.93 -6.58 12.23
C LYS A 258 2.44 -5.13 12.38
N ASP A 259 1.12 -4.94 12.39
CA ASP A 259 0.50 -3.61 12.51
C ASP A 259 0.23 -3.20 13.97
N PHE A 260 1.01 -3.76 14.90
CA PHE A 260 0.85 -3.48 16.34
C PHE A 260 1.02 -2.00 16.66
N GLU A 261 1.93 -1.28 15.98
CA GLU A 261 2.12 0.16 16.18
C GLU A 261 0.85 0.97 15.89
N THR A 262 0.11 0.58 14.84
CA THR A 262 -1.08 1.28 14.35
C THR A 262 -2.29 1.02 15.24
N PHE A 263 -2.59 -0.25 15.53
CA PHE A 263 -3.85 -0.62 16.20
C PHE A 263 -3.69 -0.91 17.70
N GLN A 264 -2.47 -1.22 18.14
CA GLN A 264 -2.13 -1.58 19.52
C GLN A 264 -2.99 -2.74 20.08
N LEU A 265 -3.52 -3.60 19.21
CA LEU A 265 -4.31 -4.76 19.61
C LEU A 265 -3.38 -5.88 20.06
N THR A 266 -3.73 -6.57 21.15
CA THR A 266 -2.89 -7.63 21.71
C THR A 266 -3.57 -8.99 21.62
N ILE A 267 -2.77 -9.98 21.21
CA ILE A 267 -3.16 -11.38 21.15
C ILE A 267 -2.38 -12.14 22.23
N HIS A 268 -3.09 -12.88 23.05
CA HIS A 268 -2.52 -13.63 24.18
C HIS A 268 -2.57 -15.12 23.90
N THR A 269 -1.75 -15.89 24.60
CA THR A 269 -1.72 -17.34 24.50
C THR A 269 -2.06 -17.98 25.84
N HIS A 270 -2.71 -19.15 25.77
CA HIS A 270 -2.92 -20.02 26.90
C HIS A 270 -2.32 -21.38 26.56
N VAL A 271 -1.15 -21.68 27.15
CA VAL A 271 -0.45 -22.95 26.94
C VAL A 271 -0.98 -23.97 27.94
N ALA A 272 -1.66 -24.99 27.44
CA ALA A 272 -2.16 -26.10 28.22
C ALA A 272 -1.11 -27.22 28.28
N SER A 273 -0.65 -27.52 29.49
CA SER A 273 0.22 -28.66 29.80
C SER A 273 -0.58 -29.93 30.13
N GLU A 274 -1.80 -29.77 30.63
CA GLU A 274 -2.71 -30.87 30.95
C GLU A 274 -3.84 -30.98 29.92
N GLY A 275 -4.20 -32.23 29.61
CA GLY A 275 -5.21 -32.55 28.60
C GLY A 275 -4.63 -32.75 27.19
N TYR A 276 -5.54 -33.02 26.28
CA TYR A 276 -5.32 -33.36 24.89
C TYR A 276 -6.16 -32.43 24.03
N ALA A 277 -5.52 -31.76 23.07
CA ALA A 277 -6.21 -31.12 21.95
C ALA A 277 -5.36 -31.27 20.69
N ALA A 278 -6.01 -31.59 19.59
CA ALA A 278 -5.39 -31.66 18.28
C ALA A 278 -6.45 -31.50 17.18
N ARG A 279 -6.04 -30.92 16.04
CA ARG A 279 -6.88 -30.73 14.86
C ARG A 279 -6.50 -31.69 13.74
N VAL A 280 -7.50 -32.25 13.08
CA VAL A 280 -7.34 -33.18 11.94
C VAL A 280 -7.09 -32.41 10.63
N ARG A 281 -5.92 -31.78 10.53
CA ARG A 281 -5.54 -30.94 9.38
C ARG A 281 -5.22 -31.73 8.11
N ASN A 282 -4.58 -32.88 8.25
CA ASN A 282 -4.10 -33.69 7.13
C ASN A 282 -4.21 -35.20 7.46
N LEU A 283 -3.90 -36.06 6.49
CA LEU A 283 -3.98 -37.51 6.64
C LEU A 283 -3.02 -38.06 7.71
N GLN A 284 -1.85 -37.44 7.87
CA GLN A 284 -0.90 -37.79 8.94
C GLN A 284 -1.51 -37.51 10.33
N ALA A 285 -2.10 -36.33 10.51
CA ALA A 285 -2.79 -35.94 11.73
C ALA A 285 -4.01 -36.85 11.95
N TYR A 286 -4.77 -37.19 10.92
CA TYR A 286 -5.87 -38.16 11.01
C TYR A 286 -5.38 -39.53 11.53
N ASN A 287 -4.27 -40.03 11.01
CA ASN A 287 -3.65 -41.28 11.48
C ASN A 287 -3.14 -41.18 12.93
N ALA A 288 -2.47 -40.08 13.28
CA ALA A 288 -1.95 -39.85 14.63
C ALA A 288 -3.07 -39.71 15.66
N ILE A 289 -4.07 -38.86 15.38
CA ILE A 289 -5.20 -38.58 16.27
C ILE A 289 -6.08 -39.82 16.42
N SER A 290 -6.29 -40.61 15.36
CA SER A 290 -7.00 -41.90 15.46
C SER A 290 -6.34 -42.83 16.48
N LYS A 291 -5.01 -42.96 16.41
CA LYS A 291 -4.24 -43.78 17.35
C LYS A 291 -4.30 -43.23 18.77
N ASP A 292 -4.34 -41.91 18.92
CA ASP A 292 -4.42 -41.22 20.21
C ASP A 292 -5.78 -41.44 20.89
N VAL A 293 -6.88 -41.32 20.13
CA VAL A 293 -8.24 -41.60 20.59
C VAL A 293 -8.40 -43.07 20.99
N ILE A 294 -7.96 -44.01 20.13
CA ILE A 294 -7.97 -45.46 20.45
C ILE A 294 -7.13 -45.76 21.69
N SER A 295 -6.02 -45.04 21.87
CA SER A 295 -5.14 -45.21 23.02
C SER A 295 -5.59 -44.43 24.26
N ARG A 296 -6.78 -43.81 24.24
CA ARG A 296 -7.40 -43.06 25.35
C ARG A 296 -6.66 -41.80 25.80
N TRP A 297 -5.87 -41.17 24.93
CA TRP A 297 -5.24 -39.88 25.24
C TRP A 297 -6.27 -38.75 25.40
N ALA A 298 -7.41 -38.85 24.71
CA ALA A 298 -8.50 -37.87 24.75
C ALA A 298 -9.61 -38.21 25.77
N TYR A 299 -9.36 -39.07 26.75
CA TYR A 299 -10.37 -39.48 27.74
C TYR A 299 -10.95 -38.26 28.50
N PRO A 300 -12.28 -38.08 28.64
CA PRO A 300 -13.34 -39.10 28.50
C PRO A 300 -13.78 -39.42 27.07
N ILE A 301 -13.36 -38.65 26.07
CA ILE A 301 -13.80 -38.80 24.68
C ILE A 301 -13.07 -39.99 24.03
N ALA A 302 -13.67 -41.18 24.17
CA ALA A 302 -13.13 -42.45 23.66
C ALA A 302 -14.25 -43.35 23.10
N PRO A 303 -13.97 -44.30 22.19
CA PRO A 303 -15.01 -45.07 21.52
C PRO A 303 -15.93 -45.85 22.47
N ASP A 304 -15.41 -46.34 23.60
CA ASP A 304 -16.19 -47.08 24.61
C ASP A 304 -17.20 -46.23 25.38
N THR A 305 -17.10 -44.90 25.29
CA THR A 305 -18.11 -44.00 25.86
C THR A 305 -19.37 -43.90 25.02
N ASN A 306 -19.36 -44.41 23.78
CA ASN A 306 -20.52 -44.49 22.89
C ASN A 306 -21.23 -43.12 22.74
N LEU A 307 -20.47 -42.12 22.29
CA LEU A 307 -20.91 -40.73 22.17
C LEU A 307 -22.15 -40.58 21.27
N VAL A 308 -22.23 -41.40 20.21
CA VAL A 308 -23.31 -41.35 19.22
C VAL A 308 -24.37 -42.42 19.51
N ALA A 309 -25.63 -42.04 19.36
CA ALA A 309 -26.77 -42.94 19.52
C ALA A 309 -26.63 -44.18 18.60
N GLY A 310 -26.72 -45.37 19.18
CA GLY A 310 -26.58 -46.65 18.46
C GLY A 310 -25.17 -47.24 18.44
N GLN A 311 -24.18 -46.56 19.02
CA GLN A 311 -22.87 -47.17 19.32
C GLN A 311 -22.94 -48.12 20.51
N SER A 312 -22.14 -49.20 20.46
CA SER A 312 -22.11 -50.26 21.50
C SER A 312 -20.72 -50.82 21.75
N PHE A 313 -19.69 -50.00 21.61
CA PHE A 313 -18.30 -50.38 21.81
C PHE A 313 -18.02 -50.83 23.24
N GLN A 314 -17.30 -51.94 23.35
CA GLN A 314 -16.71 -52.46 24.57
C GLN A 314 -15.19 -52.53 24.43
N LEU A 315 -14.49 -52.16 25.51
CA LEU A 315 -13.04 -52.19 25.58
C LEU A 315 -12.51 -53.56 26.01
N TYR A 316 -11.54 -54.08 25.27
CA TYR A 316 -10.79 -55.29 25.55
C TYR A 316 -9.30 -54.99 25.72
N LYS A 317 -8.56 -55.94 26.31
CA LYS A 317 -7.12 -55.81 26.57
C LYS A 317 -6.36 -55.50 25.27
N GLY A 318 -5.43 -54.55 25.37
CA GLY A 318 -4.64 -54.09 24.23
C GLY A 318 -5.32 -52.98 23.43
N ASN A 319 -6.23 -52.21 24.03
CA ASN A 319 -6.98 -51.12 23.40
C ASN A 319 -7.76 -51.60 22.17
N VAL A 320 -8.42 -52.76 22.31
CA VAL A 320 -9.25 -53.35 21.26
C VAL A 320 -10.70 -53.00 21.54
N TYR A 321 -11.36 -52.34 20.60
CA TYR A 321 -12.76 -51.93 20.70
C TYR A 321 -13.63 -52.81 19.81
N ARG A 322 -14.74 -53.32 20.35
CA ARG A 322 -15.69 -54.14 19.59
C ARG A 322 -17.11 -53.72 19.89
N GLU A 323 -17.89 -53.45 18.86
CA GLU A 323 -19.34 -53.30 18.98
C GLU A 323 -20.06 -54.65 19.08
N ASP A 324 -21.32 -54.61 19.50
CA ASP A 324 -22.19 -55.78 19.51
C ASP A 324 -22.46 -56.28 18.07
N GLY A 325 -22.58 -57.60 17.92
CA GLY A 325 -22.86 -58.24 16.62
C GLY A 325 -21.66 -58.45 15.68
N VAL A 326 -20.42 -58.23 16.13
CA VAL A 326 -19.21 -58.58 15.35
C VAL A 326 -19.01 -60.11 15.31
N VAL A 327 -18.86 -60.66 14.10
CA VAL A 327 -18.64 -62.11 13.89
C VAL A 327 -17.16 -62.37 13.59
N LEU A 328 -16.46 -62.96 14.56
CA LEU A 328 -15.05 -63.34 14.42
C LEU A 328 -14.91 -64.85 14.20
N SER A 329 -14.19 -65.25 13.15
CA SER A 329 -13.79 -66.64 12.96
C SER A 329 -12.81 -67.09 14.07
N ARG A 330 -12.87 -68.37 14.47
CA ARG A 330 -12.01 -68.95 15.53
C ARG A 330 -10.51 -68.82 15.24
N SER A 331 -10.12 -68.79 13.96
CA SER A 331 -8.72 -68.67 13.53
C SER A 331 -8.29 -67.24 13.21
N SER A 332 -9.17 -66.24 13.39
CA SER A 332 -8.84 -64.83 13.18
C SER A 332 -8.11 -64.24 14.39
N VAL A 333 -7.15 -63.34 14.12
CA VAL A 333 -6.34 -62.69 15.15
C VAL A 333 -6.56 -61.18 15.08
N VAL A 334 -7.14 -60.63 16.14
CA VAL A 334 -7.27 -59.18 16.32
C VAL A 334 -6.19 -58.74 17.30
N GLY A 335 -5.18 -58.05 16.78
CA GLY A 335 -4.08 -57.50 17.56
C GLY A 335 -4.44 -56.18 18.24
N PRO A 336 -3.45 -55.53 18.89
CA PRO A 336 -3.68 -54.34 19.70
C PRO A 336 -4.09 -53.13 18.86
N ARG A 337 -4.76 -52.17 19.51
CA ARG A 337 -5.20 -50.87 18.95
C ARG A 337 -6.10 -51.03 17.71
N ALA A 338 -7.02 -51.99 17.76
CA ALA A 338 -7.97 -52.25 16.69
C ALA A 338 -9.41 -51.90 17.12
N ALA A 339 -10.20 -51.28 16.25
CA ALA A 339 -11.61 -50.98 16.49
C ALA A 339 -12.49 -51.67 15.43
N LEU A 340 -13.51 -52.41 15.87
CA LEU A 340 -14.42 -53.17 15.00
C LEU A 340 -15.87 -52.68 15.18
N GLY A 341 -16.47 -52.19 14.09
CA GLY A 341 -17.84 -51.74 14.06
C GLY A 341 -18.88 -52.87 14.00
N LYS A 342 -20.11 -52.54 14.33
CA LYS A 342 -21.27 -53.43 14.42
C LYS A 342 -21.53 -54.21 13.13
N ALA A 343 -21.94 -55.46 13.28
CA ALA A 343 -22.29 -56.38 12.19
C ALA A 343 -21.17 -56.65 11.18
N THR A 344 -19.90 -56.45 11.56
CA THR A 344 -18.75 -56.77 10.73
C THR A 344 -18.36 -58.25 10.87
N SER A 345 -18.09 -58.91 9.76
CA SER A 345 -17.67 -60.32 9.71
C SER A 345 -16.22 -60.48 9.30
N VAL A 346 -15.44 -61.26 10.06
CA VAL A 346 -14.01 -61.50 9.80
C VAL A 346 -13.75 -62.99 9.50
N GLY A 347 -13.18 -63.25 8.32
CA GLY A 347 -12.86 -64.58 7.82
C GLY A 347 -11.74 -65.32 8.55
N GLU A 348 -11.53 -66.59 8.19
CA GLU A 348 -10.52 -67.48 8.76
C GLU A 348 -9.09 -67.00 8.45
N HIS A 349 -8.18 -67.16 9.42
CA HIS A 349 -6.75 -66.84 9.31
C HIS A 349 -6.45 -65.36 8.96
N THR A 350 -7.40 -64.47 9.20
CA THR A 350 -7.25 -63.04 8.98
C THR A 350 -6.60 -62.37 10.19
N THR A 351 -5.67 -61.44 9.95
CA THR A 351 -4.94 -60.69 10.98
C THR A 351 -5.21 -59.20 10.86
N ILE A 352 -5.59 -58.55 11.96
CA ILE A 352 -5.94 -57.12 12.01
C ILE A 352 -5.13 -56.45 13.13
N THR A 353 -4.32 -55.44 12.81
CA THR A 353 -3.48 -54.71 13.77
C THR A 353 -3.51 -53.20 13.52
N ASN A 354 -3.54 -52.38 14.59
CA ASN A 354 -3.51 -50.92 14.49
C ASN A 354 -4.54 -50.30 13.52
N SER A 355 -5.71 -50.91 13.38
CA SER A 355 -6.68 -50.57 12.33
C SER A 355 -8.07 -50.29 12.87
N VAL A 356 -8.77 -49.38 12.19
CA VAL A 356 -10.19 -49.09 12.44
C VAL A 356 -11.00 -49.69 11.31
N ILE A 357 -12.02 -50.47 11.66
CA ILE A 357 -12.96 -51.07 10.72
C ILE A 357 -14.37 -50.59 11.06
N GLY A 358 -15.04 -50.06 10.04
CA GLY A 358 -16.41 -49.59 10.09
C GLY A 358 -17.44 -50.68 10.36
N ARG A 359 -18.70 -50.29 10.19
CA ARG A 359 -19.88 -51.12 10.40
C ARG A 359 -20.24 -51.87 9.12
N ARG A 360 -20.83 -53.07 9.29
CA ARG A 360 -21.32 -53.93 8.20
C ARG A 360 -20.26 -54.32 7.17
N CYS A 361 -18.98 -54.33 7.58
CA CYS A 361 -17.89 -54.72 6.69
C CYS A 361 -17.80 -56.26 6.57
N VAL A 362 -17.37 -56.74 5.40
CA VAL A 362 -17.14 -58.16 5.15
C VAL A 362 -15.68 -58.36 4.80
N ILE A 363 -14.92 -58.95 5.72
CA ILE A 363 -13.49 -59.24 5.56
C ILE A 363 -13.31 -60.72 5.20
N GLY A 364 -12.72 -60.98 4.04
CA GLY A 364 -12.46 -62.32 3.51
C GLY A 364 -11.47 -63.16 4.33
N LYS A 365 -11.10 -64.32 3.77
CA LYS A 365 -10.17 -65.27 4.40
C LYS A 365 -8.71 -64.93 4.09
N ARG A 366 -7.82 -65.19 5.05
CA ARG A 366 -6.35 -64.97 4.95
C ARG A 366 -5.98 -63.53 4.57
N VAL A 367 -6.77 -62.57 5.05
CA VAL A 367 -6.51 -61.13 4.82
C VAL A 367 -5.53 -60.62 5.87
N LYS A 368 -4.62 -59.72 5.48
CA LYS A 368 -3.72 -59.04 6.41
C LYS A 368 -3.98 -57.54 6.36
N ILE A 369 -4.38 -56.98 7.49
CA ILE A 369 -4.69 -55.55 7.64
C ILE A 369 -3.79 -54.98 8.74
N ASP A 370 -2.94 -54.01 8.38
CA ASP A 370 -2.09 -53.31 9.33
C ASP A 370 -2.13 -51.80 9.10
N GLY A 371 -2.49 -51.03 10.12
CA GLY A 371 -2.48 -49.57 10.06
C GLY A 371 -3.54 -48.93 9.16
N ALA A 372 -4.47 -49.72 8.60
CA ALA A 372 -5.51 -49.23 7.68
C ALA A 372 -6.76 -48.68 8.39
N TYR A 373 -7.44 -47.76 7.72
CA TYR A 373 -8.71 -47.15 8.12
C TYR A 373 -9.78 -47.53 7.11
N ILE A 374 -10.68 -48.41 7.51
CA ILE A 374 -11.75 -48.96 6.67
C ILE A 374 -13.07 -48.42 7.21
N TRP A 375 -13.84 -47.73 6.39
CA TRP A 375 -15.13 -47.18 6.79
C TRP A 375 -16.28 -48.19 6.53
N ASP A 376 -17.52 -47.71 6.49
CA ASP A 376 -18.71 -48.54 6.55
C ASP A 376 -18.99 -49.28 5.22
N ASP A 377 -19.64 -50.45 5.30
CA ASP A 377 -20.12 -51.24 4.14
C ASP A 377 -19.03 -51.68 3.15
N VAL A 378 -17.79 -51.82 3.62
CA VAL A 378 -16.65 -52.26 2.80
C VAL A 378 -16.59 -53.78 2.66
N TYR A 379 -16.34 -54.26 1.44
CA TYR A 379 -16.10 -55.67 1.12
C TYR A 379 -14.63 -55.90 0.75
N ILE A 380 -13.97 -56.85 1.41
CA ILE A 380 -12.56 -57.20 1.15
C ILE A 380 -12.46 -58.67 0.79
N GLY A 381 -11.99 -58.96 -0.42
CA GLY A 381 -11.80 -60.31 -0.94
C GLY A 381 -10.70 -61.12 -0.23
N ASP A 382 -10.72 -62.43 -0.47
CA ASP A 382 -9.74 -63.38 0.08
C ASP A 382 -8.31 -63.08 -0.39
N ASP A 383 -7.32 -63.43 0.45
CA ASP A 383 -5.87 -63.32 0.16
C ASP A 383 -5.38 -61.88 -0.12
N THR A 384 -6.09 -60.88 0.38
CA THR A 384 -5.76 -59.46 0.19
C THR A 384 -4.88 -58.91 1.32
N VAL A 385 -3.94 -58.03 0.98
CA VAL A 385 -3.04 -57.35 1.93
C VAL A 385 -3.28 -55.85 1.87
N ILE A 386 -3.44 -55.22 3.03
CA ILE A 386 -3.72 -53.79 3.15
C ILE A 386 -2.80 -53.22 4.23
N ASN A 387 -1.94 -52.28 3.82
CA ASN A 387 -1.03 -51.59 4.72
C ASN A 387 -1.33 -50.09 4.68
N THR A 388 -1.52 -49.46 5.84
CA THR A 388 -1.68 -48.00 6.03
C THR A 388 -2.40 -47.27 4.88
N ALA A 389 -3.65 -47.66 4.63
CA ALA A 389 -4.50 -47.10 3.57
C ALA A 389 -5.84 -46.64 4.14
N VAL A 390 -6.49 -45.69 3.46
CA VAL A 390 -7.85 -45.21 3.81
C VAL A 390 -8.83 -45.70 2.76
N ILE A 391 -9.83 -46.46 3.19
CA ILE A 391 -10.85 -47.08 2.35
C ILE A 391 -12.23 -46.55 2.78
N ALA A 392 -12.85 -45.77 1.90
CA ALA A 392 -14.13 -45.12 2.16
C ALA A 392 -15.33 -46.07 2.07
N ASN A 393 -16.54 -45.52 2.26
CA ASN A 393 -17.76 -46.34 2.34
C ASN A 393 -18.07 -47.04 1.01
N GLU A 394 -18.70 -48.20 1.10
CA GLU A 394 -19.20 -48.98 -0.04
C GLU A 394 -18.11 -49.44 -1.04
N VAL A 395 -16.83 -49.40 -0.63
CA VAL A 395 -15.72 -49.87 -1.46
C VAL A 395 -15.69 -51.40 -1.50
N SER A 396 -15.46 -51.96 -2.69
CA SER A 396 -15.26 -53.41 -2.86
C SER A 396 -13.87 -53.71 -3.41
N VAL A 397 -13.04 -54.39 -2.62
CA VAL A 397 -11.72 -54.86 -3.01
C VAL A 397 -11.80 -56.34 -3.40
N GLY A 398 -11.32 -56.65 -4.60
CA GLY A 398 -11.26 -58.01 -5.14
C GLY A 398 -10.36 -58.97 -4.34
N LYS A 399 -10.23 -60.20 -4.85
CA LYS A 399 -9.36 -61.23 -4.26
C LYS A 399 -7.91 -61.02 -4.69
N LYS A 400 -6.95 -61.41 -3.84
CA LYS A 400 -5.51 -61.33 -4.11
C LYS A 400 -5.03 -59.91 -4.46
N CYS A 401 -5.63 -58.89 -3.87
CA CYS A 401 -5.22 -57.51 -4.09
C CYS A 401 -4.12 -57.12 -3.09
N ASN A 402 -3.26 -56.18 -3.49
CA ASN A 402 -2.24 -55.60 -2.62
C ASN A 402 -2.42 -54.08 -2.58
N ILE A 403 -2.73 -53.52 -1.42
CA ILE A 403 -2.89 -52.09 -1.23
C ILE A 403 -1.68 -51.59 -0.44
N GLU A 404 -0.87 -50.76 -1.09
CA GLU A 404 0.36 -50.21 -0.52
C GLU A 404 0.08 -49.04 0.44
N PRO A 405 1.02 -48.75 1.37
CA PRO A 405 0.92 -47.61 2.28
C PRO A 405 0.73 -46.28 1.55
N GLY A 406 -0.27 -45.51 1.96
CA GLY A 406 -0.58 -44.18 1.40
C GLY A 406 -1.76 -44.18 0.42
N ALA A 407 -2.21 -45.34 -0.06
CA ALA A 407 -3.31 -45.42 -1.03
C ALA A 407 -4.65 -44.92 -0.45
N LEU A 408 -5.38 -44.13 -1.25
CA LEU A 408 -6.68 -43.54 -0.88
C LEU A 408 -7.78 -44.02 -1.85
N LEU A 409 -8.77 -44.74 -1.33
CA LEU A 409 -9.90 -45.25 -2.11
C LEU A 409 -11.19 -44.52 -1.68
N SER A 410 -11.72 -43.67 -2.56
CA SER A 410 -12.98 -42.92 -2.32
C SER A 410 -14.22 -43.81 -2.41
N TYR A 411 -15.38 -43.22 -2.13
CA TYR A 411 -16.67 -43.90 -1.97
C TYR A 411 -17.08 -44.73 -3.22
N GLY A 412 -17.58 -45.94 -2.97
CA GLY A 412 -18.13 -46.83 -4.00
C GLY A 412 -17.14 -47.34 -5.05
N VAL A 413 -15.82 -47.14 -4.86
CA VAL A 413 -14.78 -47.64 -5.76
C VAL A 413 -14.75 -49.16 -5.76
N LYS A 414 -14.51 -49.76 -6.94
CA LYS A 414 -14.37 -51.22 -7.08
C LYS A 414 -13.02 -51.56 -7.68
N ILE A 415 -12.22 -52.33 -6.94
CA ILE A 415 -10.92 -52.82 -7.38
C ILE A 415 -11.06 -54.29 -7.83
N ALA A 416 -10.68 -54.58 -9.07
CA ALA A 416 -10.71 -55.94 -9.61
C ALA A 416 -9.70 -56.86 -8.91
N ALA A 417 -9.88 -58.17 -9.06
CA ALA A 417 -9.02 -59.16 -8.44
C ALA A 417 -7.59 -59.13 -9.01
N GLY A 418 -6.59 -59.29 -8.14
CA GLY A 418 -5.17 -59.36 -8.53
C GLY A 418 -4.47 -58.01 -8.79
N ILE A 419 -5.17 -56.89 -8.59
CA ILE A 419 -4.61 -55.54 -8.79
C ILE A 419 -3.79 -55.11 -7.56
N THR A 420 -2.66 -54.44 -7.84
CA THR A 420 -1.86 -53.73 -6.83
C THR A 420 -2.09 -52.22 -6.97
N VAL A 421 -2.52 -51.58 -5.89
CA VAL A 421 -2.70 -50.12 -5.84
C VAL A 421 -1.49 -49.53 -5.13
N THR A 422 -0.74 -48.68 -5.83
CA THR A 422 0.46 -48.02 -5.32
C THR A 422 0.12 -46.91 -4.33
N GLY A 423 1.05 -46.61 -3.43
CA GLY A 423 0.85 -45.69 -2.30
C GLY A 423 0.57 -44.23 -2.66
N ASP A 424 0.92 -43.80 -3.87
CA ASP A 424 0.69 -42.46 -4.41
C ASP A 424 -0.71 -42.28 -5.02
N ARG A 425 -1.41 -43.38 -5.30
CA ARG A 425 -2.66 -43.34 -6.07
C ARG A 425 -3.86 -42.94 -5.22
N ARG A 426 -4.59 -41.95 -5.73
CA ARG A 426 -5.89 -41.49 -5.22
C ARG A 426 -6.97 -41.90 -6.19
N VAL A 427 -7.86 -42.82 -5.78
CA VAL A 427 -8.89 -43.37 -6.67
C VAL A 427 -10.27 -42.83 -6.29
N SER A 428 -10.97 -42.23 -7.24
CA SER A 428 -12.33 -41.70 -7.07
C SER A 428 -13.26 -42.12 -8.20
N ARG A 429 -14.57 -41.91 -8.04
CA ARG A 429 -15.57 -42.06 -9.12
C ARG A 429 -16.01 -40.72 -9.71
N LEU A 430 -15.85 -39.64 -8.95
CA LEU A 430 -16.33 -38.31 -9.29
C LEU A 430 -15.16 -37.35 -9.50
N LYS A 431 -15.30 -36.50 -10.52
CA LYS A 431 -14.40 -35.38 -10.83
C LYS A 431 -15.16 -34.06 -10.70
N ARG A 432 -14.48 -32.99 -10.27
CA ARG A 432 -15.03 -31.61 -10.32
C ARG A 432 -14.99 -31.07 -11.75
N LYS A 433 -16.04 -30.37 -12.18
CA LYS A 433 -16.12 -29.76 -13.52
C LYS A 433 -15.42 -28.39 -13.54
N PRO A 434 -14.49 -28.11 -14.49
CA PRO A 434 -13.86 -26.79 -14.60
C PRO A 434 -14.84 -25.76 -15.22
N GLY A 435 -14.96 -24.56 -14.63
CA GLY A 435 -15.50 -23.36 -15.30
C GLY A 435 -16.95 -22.93 -15.02
N LEU A 436 -17.74 -23.67 -14.24
CA LEU A 436 -18.97 -23.19 -13.58
C LEU A 436 -18.80 -23.38 -12.06
N GLY A 437 -19.63 -22.74 -11.23
CA GLY A 437 -19.50 -22.76 -9.75
C GLY A 437 -19.12 -24.15 -9.20
N LYS A 438 -18.23 -24.17 -8.19
CA LYS A 438 -17.46 -25.32 -7.65
C LYS A 438 -18.25 -26.61 -7.27
N ASP A 439 -19.55 -26.69 -7.51
CA ASP A 439 -20.45 -27.72 -7.00
C ASP A 439 -20.90 -28.76 -8.05
N ASP A 440 -20.62 -28.56 -9.34
CA ASP A 440 -20.98 -29.57 -10.37
C ASP A 440 -19.96 -30.73 -10.40
N THR A 441 -20.29 -31.84 -9.75
CA THR A 441 -19.53 -33.10 -9.86
C THR A 441 -19.99 -33.92 -11.06
N VAL A 442 -19.05 -34.46 -11.84
CA VAL A 442 -19.32 -35.34 -12.98
C VAL A 442 -18.72 -36.72 -12.71
N GLN A 443 -19.44 -37.77 -13.08
CA GLN A 443 -18.92 -39.13 -13.06
C GLN A 443 -17.82 -39.28 -14.12
N ALA A 444 -16.62 -39.62 -13.67
CA ALA A 444 -15.47 -39.79 -14.54
C ALA A 444 -15.49 -41.17 -15.22
N PRO A 445 -14.88 -41.30 -16.42
CA PRO A 445 -14.71 -42.60 -17.06
C PRO A 445 -13.79 -43.49 -16.21
N ASN A 446 -14.10 -44.78 -16.16
CA ASN A 446 -13.28 -45.74 -15.42
C ASN A 446 -11.89 -45.88 -16.07
N ASP A 447 -10.86 -46.07 -15.25
CA ASP A 447 -9.49 -46.32 -15.69
C ASP A 447 -9.08 -47.79 -15.44
N PRO A 448 -9.16 -48.66 -16.45
CA PRO A 448 -8.82 -50.08 -16.31
C PRO A 448 -7.37 -50.33 -15.89
N ALA A 449 -6.44 -49.39 -16.09
CA ALA A 449 -5.05 -49.54 -15.69
C ALA A 449 -4.84 -49.40 -14.17
N VAL A 450 -5.78 -48.72 -13.49
CA VAL A 450 -5.70 -48.45 -12.06
C VAL A 450 -6.61 -49.38 -11.27
N VAL A 451 -7.83 -49.64 -11.76
CA VAL A 451 -8.84 -50.46 -11.05
C VAL A 451 -9.06 -51.85 -11.64
N GLY A 452 -8.48 -52.16 -12.82
CA GLY A 452 -8.65 -53.41 -13.56
C GLY A 452 -9.86 -53.41 -14.51
N GLU A 453 -9.96 -54.40 -15.41
CA GLU A 453 -10.99 -54.47 -16.47
C GLU A 453 -12.43 -54.48 -15.94
N ASP A 454 -12.66 -55.09 -14.76
CA ASP A 454 -13.97 -55.13 -14.08
C ASP A 454 -14.11 -54.05 -12.97
N GLY A 455 -13.14 -53.14 -12.86
CA GLY A 455 -13.07 -52.12 -11.82
C GLY A 455 -13.89 -50.87 -12.13
N VAL A 456 -14.24 -50.12 -11.08
CA VAL A 456 -14.96 -48.84 -11.18
C VAL A 456 -14.20 -47.78 -10.38
N GLY A 457 -13.73 -46.75 -11.08
CA GLY A 457 -12.92 -45.67 -10.51
C GLY A 457 -11.85 -45.18 -11.48
N TYR A 458 -11.31 -44.00 -11.21
CA TYR A 458 -10.23 -43.38 -11.97
C TYR A 458 -9.21 -42.75 -11.02
N HIS A 459 -7.98 -42.54 -11.50
CA HIS A 459 -6.96 -41.83 -10.74
C HIS A 459 -7.21 -40.32 -10.77
N VAL A 460 -7.31 -39.71 -9.60
CA VAL A 460 -7.45 -38.25 -9.47
C VAL A 460 -6.07 -37.63 -9.62
N GLU A 461 -5.81 -37.06 -10.80
CA GLU A 461 -4.71 -36.11 -11.00
C GLU A 461 -5.01 -34.84 -10.21
N LEU A 462 -4.04 -34.43 -9.40
CA LEU A 462 -4.04 -33.18 -8.66
C LEU A 462 -3.31 -32.13 -9.50
N ASP A 463 -3.62 -30.85 -9.30
CA ASP A 463 -2.86 -29.77 -9.91
C ASP A 463 -1.41 -29.78 -9.37
N GLU A 464 -0.44 -29.20 -10.09
CA GLU A 464 1.00 -29.29 -9.75
C GLU A 464 1.27 -28.87 -8.29
N ASP A 465 0.62 -27.81 -7.80
CA ASP A 465 0.69 -27.31 -6.42
C ASP A 465 0.12 -28.31 -5.39
N GLU A 466 -0.98 -28.98 -5.73
CA GLU A 466 -1.62 -29.98 -4.88
C GLU A 466 -0.83 -31.29 -4.86
N GLU A 467 -0.12 -31.60 -5.95
CA GLU A 467 0.71 -32.78 -6.11
C GLU A 467 2.01 -32.67 -5.30
N GLU A 468 2.64 -31.49 -5.22
CA GLU A 468 3.79 -31.24 -4.35
C GLU A 468 3.43 -31.38 -2.86
N VAL A 469 2.33 -30.77 -2.43
CA VAL A 469 1.82 -30.90 -1.05
C VAL A 469 1.45 -32.36 -0.76
N ALA A 470 0.85 -33.06 -1.72
CA ALA A 470 0.54 -34.49 -1.61
C ALA A 470 1.80 -35.36 -1.46
N LYS A 471 2.85 -35.11 -2.26
CA LYS A 471 4.14 -35.81 -2.18
C LYS A 471 4.82 -35.56 -0.84
N ALA A 472 4.84 -34.33 -0.35
CA ALA A 472 5.36 -33.99 0.98
C ALA A 472 4.60 -34.69 2.12
N LEU A 473 3.28 -34.89 1.97
CA LEU A 473 2.44 -35.62 2.94
C LEU A 473 2.63 -37.16 2.88
N LEU A 474 2.96 -37.70 1.71
CA LEU A 474 3.23 -39.14 1.49
C LEU A 474 4.64 -39.55 1.93
N LEU A 475 5.64 -38.67 1.77
CA LEU A 475 7.01 -38.86 2.27
C LEU A 475 7.06 -39.09 3.79
N GLY A 476 6.12 -38.51 4.55
CA GLY A 476 5.98 -38.75 6.00
C GLY A 476 5.51 -40.17 6.39
N LEU A 477 5.05 -40.99 5.43
CA LEU A 477 4.65 -42.39 5.66
C LEU A 477 5.73 -43.41 5.29
N GLN A 478 6.74 -43.01 4.50
CA GLN A 478 7.88 -43.84 4.07
C GLN A 478 9.13 -43.31 4.77
N ASN A 479 9.57 -43.95 5.86
CA ASN A 479 10.68 -43.47 6.71
C ASN A 479 11.96 -43.01 5.97
N MET A 480 12.55 -41.96 6.54
CA MET A 480 13.99 -41.60 6.62
C MET A 480 14.89 -42.01 5.45
N ASP A 481 15.07 -41.11 4.49
CA ASP A 481 16.41 -40.76 4.01
C ASP A 481 16.36 -39.44 3.22
N LEU A 482 17.41 -38.65 3.42
CA LEU A 482 17.64 -37.32 2.86
C LEU A 482 17.88 -37.35 1.34
N ALA A 483 17.66 -36.16 0.76
CA ALA A 483 18.03 -35.69 -0.57
C ALA A 483 16.99 -35.90 -1.68
N VAL A 484 16.32 -34.81 -2.07
CA VAL A 484 16.13 -34.48 -3.49
C VAL A 484 16.19 -32.96 -3.66
N ASP A 485 16.92 -32.58 -4.71
CA ASP A 485 17.24 -31.25 -5.22
C ASP A 485 16.04 -30.37 -5.61
N ASP A 486 16.31 -29.06 -5.66
CA ASP A 486 15.67 -27.96 -6.41
C ASP A 486 14.25 -28.19 -6.95
N ILE A 487 13.33 -27.26 -6.62
CA ILE A 487 12.57 -26.46 -7.60
C ILE A 487 11.75 -25.38 -6.88
N SER A 488 11.90 -24.17 -7.38
CA SER A 488 11.09 -22.97 -7.17
C SER A 488 9.79 -23.04 -7.98
N THR A 489 8.64 -22.64 -7.43
CA THR A 489 7.99 -21.32 -7.67
C THR A 489 6.47 -21.30 -7.34
N LEU A 490 6.02 -20.10 -6.91
CA LEU A 490 4.66 -19.48 -7.02
C LEU A 490 3.61 -19.68 -5.90
N ASP A 491 3.84 -19.04 -4.74
CA ASP A 491 2.77 -18.27 -4.07
C ASP A 491 3.00 -16.81 -4.46
N SER A 492 2.12 -16.23 -5.27
CA SER A 492 2.16 -14.81 -5.64
C SER A 492 1.50 -13.98 -4.54
N ASP A 493 2.33 -13.38 -3.68
CA ASP A 493 2.22 -11.99 -3.18
C ASP A 493 3.16 -11.80 -1.97
N GLU A 494 4.46 -11.72 -2.21
CA GLU A 494 5.38 -10.98 -1.32
C GLU A 494 6.32 -10.14 -2.17
N LYS A 495 6.39 -8.84 -1.84
CA LYS A 495 7.41 -7.91 -2.33
C LYS A 495 8.70 -8.23 -1.59
N ASP A 496 9.68 -8.77 -2.30
CA ASP A 496 11.05 -8.88 -1.81
C ASP A 496 11.75 -7.52 -1.94
N ASP A 497 11.99 -6.87 -0.80
CA ASP A 497 13.09 -5.94 -0.63
C ASP A 497 14.32 -6.77 -0.23
N ASP A 498 15.31 -6.92 -1.11
CA ASP A 498 16.53 -7.65 -0.77
C ASP A 498 17.79 -6.95 -1.33
N GLU A 499 18.56 -6.31 -0.43
CA GLU A 499 19.99 -6.04 -0.61
C GLU A 499 20.80 -7.11 0.14
N GLY A 500 21.36 -8.07 -0.59
CA GLY A 500 22.15 -9.15 -0.02
C GLY A 500 23.63 -8.81 0.24
N SER A 501 24.28 -9.57 1.14
CA SER A 501 25.70 -9.88 0.99
C SER A 501 26.11 -11.28 1.50
N SER A 502 26.45 -12.12 0.52
CA SER A 502 27.59 -13.06 0.41
C SER A 502 27.99 -14.01 1.55
N LEU A 503 28.11 -15.31 1.22
CA LEU A 503 29.34 -16.13 1.35
C LEU A 503 29.25 -17.38 0.46
N GLY A 504 30.36 -17.73 -0.22
CA GLY A 504 30.36 -18.60 -1.41
C GLY A 504 30.96 -20.01 -1.32
N HIS A 505 30.83 -20.67 -2.48
CA HIS A 505 31.62 -21.78 -3.07
C HIS A 505 31.65 -23.18 -2.42
N VAL A 506 31.01 -24.15 -3.10
CA VAL A 506 31.70 -25.34 -3.66
C VAL A 506 31.17 -25.64 -5.07
N ARG A 507 32.10 -25.82 -6.01
CA ARG A 507 31.89 -26.17 -7.42
C ARG A 507 31.67 -27.68 -7.59
N THR A 508 30.72 -28.08 -8.42
CA THR A 508 30.88 -29.22 -9.35
C THR A 508 30.22 -28.94 -10.69
N ASN A 509 30.81 -29.52 -11.74
CA ASN A 509 30.94 -29.00 -13.08
C ASN A 509 30.27 -29.96 -14.07
N SER A 510 29.29 -29.51 -14.86
CA SER A 510 28.97 -30.09 -16.18
C SER A 510 28.07 -29.17 -17.02
N GLN A 511 28.71 -28.46 -17.96
CA GLN A 511 28.35 -28.27 -19.39
C GLN A 511 26.88 -28.53 -19.79
N SER A 512 26.17 -27.75 -20.61
CA SER A 512 26.48 -26.65 -21.53
C SER A 512 25.16 -26.32 -22.26
N ARG A 513 24.82 -25.04 -22.44
CA ARG A 513 24.58 -24.40 -23.76
C ARG A 513 24.34 -22.90 -23.62
N ARG A 514 24.83 -22.18 -24.63
CA ARG A 514 25.18 -20.76 -24.67
C ARG A 514 24.14 -19.96 -25.47
N SER A 515 23.83 -18.75 -25.01
CA SER A 515 23.55 -17.49 -25.76
C SER A 515 22.75 -16.56 -24.82
N ASP A 516 23.07 -15.31 -24.51
CA ASP A 516 24.09 -14.38 -24.94
C ASP A 516 24.30 -13.33 -23.83
N SER A 517 25.56 -13.05 -23.55
CA SER A 517 26.03 -11.98 -22.64
C SER A 517 26.56 -10.85 -23.50
N PHE A 518 25.85 -9.71 -23.56
CA PHE A 518 26.40 -8.47 -24.12
C PHE A 518 25.75 -7.23 -23.50
N ALA A 519 26.09 -6.95 -22.25
CA ALA A 519 25.84 -5.65 -21.62
C ALA A 519 27.02 -5.29 -20.70
N SER A 520 28.20 -5.10 -21.28
CA SER A 520 29.35 -4.54 -20.57
C SER A 520 30.26 -3.80 -21.55
N VAL A 521 29.84 -2.62 -21.96
CA VAL A 521 30.73 -1.60 -22.52
C VAL A 521 30.25 -0.25 -22.02
N ASP A 522 30.61 0.06 -20.78
CA ASP A 522 30.87 1.41 -20.31
C ASP A 522 31.87 1.27 -19.14
N SER A 523 33.16 1.44 -19.47
CA SER A 523 34.22 1.61 -18.49
C SER A 523 34.31 3.10 -18.22
N ASP A 524 33.79 3.54 -17.07
CA ASP A 524 34.43 4.51 -16.15
C ASP A 524 33.46 4.87 -15.01
N GLY A 525 33.88 4.62 -13.75
CA GLY A 525 33.30 5.23 -12.54
C GLY A 525 32.37 4.36 -11.66
N SER A 526 32.83 4.02 -10.44
CA SER A 526 32.07 3.59 -9.24
C SER A 526 31.09 2.40 -9.34
N GLY A 527 31.42 1.30 -8.65
CA GLY A 527 30.79 -0.02 -8.75
C GLY A 527 29.39 -0.24 -8.15
N MET A 528 28.69 0.79 -7.64
CA MET A 528 27.32 0.65 -7.10
C MET A 528 26.26 1.09 -8.11
N GLY A 529 26.50 2.16 -8.88
CA GLY A 529 25.57 2.68 -9.89
C GLY A 529 25.44 1.79 -11.14
N SER A 530 26.47 1.00 -11.46
CA SER A 530 26.46 0.11 -12.63
C SER A 530 25.52 -1.09 -12.48
N LYS A 531 25.24 -1.54 -11.26
CA LYS A 531 24.38 -2.71 -11.00
C LYS A 531 22.91 -2.33 -11.09
N ALA A 532 22.50 -1.27 -10.40
CA ALA A 532 21.16 -0.68 -10.52
C ALA A 532 20.80 -0.28 -11.96
N ALA A 533 21.76 0.27 -12.71
CA ALA A 533 21.58 0.58 -14.13
C ALA A 533 21.36 -0.67 -15.01
N ALA A 534 22.02 -1.79 -14.70
CA ALA A 534 21.85 -3.05 -15.41
C ALA A 534 20.54 -3.75 -15.03
N ASP A 535 20.14 -3.66 -13.76
CA ASP A 535 18.90 -4.22 -13.24
C ASP A 535 17.66 -3.53 -13.83
N PHE A 536 17.65 -2.19 -13.88
CA PHE A 536 16.59 -1.42 -14.55
C PHE A 536 16.45 -1.80 -16.04
N ASN A 537 17.56 -1.84 -16.78
CA ASN A 537 17.52 -2.17 -18.21
C ASN A 537 16.98 -3.58 -18.45
N ARG A 538 17.29 -4.54 -17.57
CA ARG A 538 16.81 -5.92 -17.67
C ARG A 538 15.31 -6.00 -17.42
N GLU A 539 14.84 -5.39 -16.33
CA GLU A 539 13.43 -5.41 -15.93
C GLU A 539 12.55 -4.65 -16.92
N ALA A 540 12.95 -3.44 -17.32
CA ALA A 540 12.24 -2.63 -18.30
C ALA A 540 12.17 -3.31 -19.68
N VAL A 541 13.23 -3.99 -20.12
CA VAL A 541 13.22 -4.73 -21.39
C VAL A 541 12.29 -5.94 -21.34
N ASN A 542 12.23 -6.65 -20.21
CA ASN A 542 11.38 -7.82 -20.05
C ASN A 542 9.89 -7.43 -19.99
N SER A 543 9.53 -6.44 -19.16
CA SER A 543 8.17 -5.89 -19.09
C SER A 543 7.69 -5.40 -20.46
N LEU A 544 8.49 -4.57 -21.15
CA LEU A 544 8.14 -4.09 -22.49
C LEU A 544 8.04 -5.21 -23.52
N PHE A 545 8.86 -6.26 -23.41
CA PHE A 545 8.81 -7.40 -24.32
C PHE A 545 7.55 -8.25 -24.11
N ASP A 546 7.15 -8.49 -22.87
CA ASP A 546 5.92 -9.22 -22.52
C ASP A 546 4.67 -8.44 -22.94
N ASP A 547 4.67 -7.12 -22.76
CA ASP A 547 3.61 -6.23 -23.25
C ASP A 547 3.49 -6.21 -24.78
N LEU A 548 4.63 -6.19 -25.48
CA LEU A 548 4.66 -6.28 -26.94
C LEU A 548 4.15 -7.64 -27.44
N ARG A 549 4.35 -8.70 -26.66
CA ARG A 549 3.85 -10.06 -26.94
C ARG A 549 2.35 -10.20 -26.68
N LEU A 550 1.84 -9.61 -25.59
CA LEU A 550 0.43 -9.62 -25.21
C LEU A 550 -0.43 -8.64 -26.04
N GLY A 551 0.21 -7.67 -26.69
CA GLY A 551 -0.49 -6.64 -27.48
C GLY A 551 -1.10 -5.54 -26.60
N SER A 552 -0.46 -5.25 -25.47
CA SER A 552 -0.88 -4.22 -24.51
C SER A 552 -0.96 -2.83 -25.17
N SER A 553 -1.82 -1.95 -24.65
CA SER A 553 -1.95 -0.61 -25.23
C SER A 553 -0.67 0.23 -24.98
N PRO A 554 -0.27 1.12 -25.91
CA PRO A 554 0.93 1.97 -25.74
C PRO A 554 0.91 2.85 -24.49
N HIS A 555 -0.29 3.18 -24.00
CA HIS A 555 -0.47 3.97 -22.78
C HIS A 555 -0.14 3.19 -21.51
N THR A 556 -0.47 1.90 -21.45
CA THR A 556 -0.18 1.01 -20.30
C THR A 556 1.32 0.80 -20.18
N MET A 557 1.97 0.44 -21.28
CA MET A 557 3.44 0.35 -21.37
C MET A 557 4.14 1.63 -20.93
N GLN A 558 3.59 2.81 -21.26
CA GLN A 558 4.18 4.08 -20.87
C GLN A 558 4.02 4.35 -19.37
N LEU A 559 2.91 3.94 -18.75
CA LEU A 559 2.67 4.07 -17.31
C LEU A 559 3.61 3.15 -16.53
N GLU A 560 3.74 1.89 -16.94
CA GLU A 560 4.65 0.93 -16.32
C GLU A 560 6.11 1.37 -16.45
N LEU A 561 6.53 1.81 -17.63
CA LEU A 561 7.89 2.31 -17.86
C LEU A 561 8.18 3.58 -17.03
N LYS A 562 7.18 4.46 -16.82
CA LYS A 562 7.31 5.63 -15.94
C LYS A 562 7.38 5.23 -14.47
N ALA A 563 6.61 4.24 -14.04
CA ALA A 563 6.68 3.71 -12.68
C ALA A 563 8.05 3.08 -12.40
N LEU A 564 8.55 2.22 -13.31
CA LEU A 564 9.88 1.61 -13.23
C LEU A 564 10.98 2.68 -13.21
N ARG A 565 10.86 3.72 -14.05
CA ARG A 565 11.79 4.85 -14.05
C ARG A 565 11.83 5.56 -12.70
N LEU A 566 10.67 5.83 -12.09
CA LEU A 566 10.56 6.52 -10.80
C LEU A 566 11.09 5.66 -9.65
N GLN A 567 10.87 4.34 -9.71
CA GLN A 567 11.35 3.41 -8.69
C GLN A 567 12.87 3.28 -8.70
N SER A 568 13.49 3.20 -9.88
CA SER A 568 14.94 2.99 -10.01
C SER A 568 15.73 4.29 -10.19
N ASN A 569 15.07 5.46 -10.15
CA ASN A 569 15.65 6.76 -10.53
C ASN A 569 16.42 6.72 -11.87
N ALA A 570 15.89 6.01 -12.88
CA ALA A 570 16.56 5.84 -14.16
C ALA A 570 16.61 7.14 -14.99
N THR A 571 17.72 7.33 -15.68
CA THR A 571 17.94 8.43 -16.63
C THR A 571 17.17 8.22 -17.92
N ASP A 572 16.84 9.30 -18.64
CA ASP A 572 16.14 9.22 -19.94
C ASP A 572 16.89 8.36 -20.96
N LYS A 573 18.24 8.35 -20.91
CA LYS A 573 19.08 7.49 -21.77
C LYS A 573 18.88 6.01 -21.51
N GLN A 574 18.74 5.61 -20.24
CA GLN A 574 18.50 4.21 -19.88
C GLN A 574 17.12 3.76 -20.35
N VAL A 575 16.10 4.63 -20.23
CA VAL A 575 14.75 4.36 -20.74
C VAL A 575 14.78 4.19 -22.26
N GLN A 576 15.46 5.07 -22.99
CA GLN A 576 15.62 4.97 -24.45
C GLN A 576 16.33 3.68 -24.87
N LYS A 577 17.39 3.28 -24.16
CA LYS A 577 18.12 2.03 -24.40
C LYS A 577 17.25 0.79 -24.16
N ALA A 578 16.46 0.78 -23.09
CA ALA A 578 15.53 -0.31 -22.78
C ALA A 578 14.44 -0.45 -23.87
N VAL A 579 13.82 0.67 -24.29
CA VAL A 579 12.82 0.67 -25.37
C VAL A 579 13.44 0.20 -26.69
N ALA A 580 14.61 0.70 -27.07
CA ALA A 580 15.30 0.26 -28.30
C ALA A 580 15.61 -1.25 -28.28
N THR A 581 16.07 -1.78 -27.15
CA THR A 581 16.43 -3.18 -26.99
C THR A 581 15.19 -4.09 -27.02
N ALA A 582 14.10 -3.69 -26.36
CA ALA A 582 12.84 -4.45 -26.36
C ALA A 582 12.22 -4.52 -27.77
N PHE A 583 12.20 -3.40 -28.49
CA PHE A 583 11.68 -3.34 -29.87
C PHE A 583 12.52 -4.18 -30.83
N SER A 584 13.84 -4.15 -30.70
CA SER A 584 14.74 -5.01 -31.47
C SER A 584 14.55 -6.50 -31.15
N LYS A 585 14.32 -6.87 -29.87
CA LYS A 585 14.01 -8.25 -29.44
C LYS A 585 12.72 -8.75 -30.05
N TRP A 586 11.69 -7.94 -30.00
CA TRP A 586 10.42 -8.32 -30.58
C TRP A 586 10.46 -8.39 -32.11
N ALA A 587 11.13 -7.44 -32.78
CA ALA A 587 11.31 -7.49 -34.23
C ALA A 587 12.09 -8.74 -34.70
N ALA A 588 13.12 -9.15 -33.95
CA ALA A 588 13.86 -10.37 -34.22
C ALA A 588 13.01 -11.63 -34.03
N ASN A 589 12.23 -11.71 -32.94
CA ASN A 589 11.30 -12.82 -32.67
C ASN A 589 10.26 -12.97 -33.81
N LEU A 590 9.71 -11.86 -34.30
CA LEU A 590 8.78 -11.86 -35.43
C LEU A 590 9.41 -12.41 -36.73
N VAL A 591 10.69 -12.15 -36.98
CA VAL A 591 11.42 -12.72 -38.12
C VAL A 591 11.69 -14.21 -37.93
N GLU A 592 12.05 -14.64 -36.72
CA GLU A 592 12.23 -16.06 -36.38
C GLU A 592 10.91 -16.85 -36.47
N SER A 593 9.77 -16.22 -36.21
CA SER A 593 8.43 -16.79 -36.41
C SER A 593 8.00 -16.93 -37.88
N GLY A 594 8.84 -16.53 -38.83
CA GLY A 594 8.63 -16.72 -40.28
C GLY A 594 8.10 -15.51 -41.05
N LYS A 595 8.00 -14.32 -40.44
CA LYS A 595 7.64 -13.07 -41.15
C LYS A 595 8.85 -12.47 -41.86
N SER A 596 8.62 -11.79 -42.99
CA SER A 596 9.70 -11.04 -43.63
C SER A 596 10.13 -9.84 -42.75
N PRO A 597 11.42 -9.43 -42.74
CA PRO A 597 11.88 -8.26 -41.99
C PRO A 597 11.08 -6.98 -42.28
N LYS A 598 10.56 -6.86 -43.50
CA LYS A 598 9.70 -5.74 -43.93
C LYS A 598 8.33 -5.79 -43.25
N ASP A 599 7.72 -6.97 -43.16
CA ASP A 599 6.38 -7.15 -42.57
C ASP A 599 6.43 -7.09 -41.03
N ALA A 600 7.52 -7.57 -40.42
CA ALA A 600 7.76 -7.47 -38.98
C ALA A 600 7.83 -6.01 -38.51
N VAL A 601 8.60 -5.17 -39.23
CA VAL A 601 8.72 -3.73 -38.93
C VAL A 601 7.40 -2.98 -39.23
N ALA A 602 6.68 -3.38 -40.28
CA ALA A 602 5.39 -2.79 -40.64
C ALA A 602 4.27 -3.07 -39.63
N ALA A 603 4.33 -4.18 -38.89
CA ALA A 603 3.40 -4.49 -37.81
C ALA A 603 3.74 -3.74 -36.51
N LEU A 604 5.03 -3.51 -36.24
CA LEU A 604 5.55 -2.96 -34.99
C LEU A 604 5.34 -1.44 -34.84
N ILE A 605 5.85 -0.67 -35.80
CA ILE A 605 5.97 0.79 -35.66
C ILE A 605 4.61 1.50 -35.62
N PRO A 606 3.60 1.16 -36.45
CA PRO A 606 2.34 1.90 -36.47
C PRO A 606 1.54 1.82 -35.16
N GLY A 607 1.61 0.68 -34.45
CA GLY A 607 0.90 0.45 -33.20
C GLY A 607 1.54 1.16 -31.99
N TYR A 608 2.87 1.24 -31.95
CA TYR A 608 3.62 1.72 -30.79
C TYR A 608 4.36 3.03 -31.01
N ASN A 609 4.00 3.76 -32.07
CA ASN A 609 4.62 5.05 -32.42
C ASN A 609 4.53 6.08 -31.27
N GLN A 610 3.43 6.06 -30.51
CA GLN A 610 3.24 6.96 -29.37
C GLN A 610 4.27 6.73 -28.25
N LEU A 611 4.69 5.48 -28.03
CA LEU A 611 5.68 5.12 -27.03
C LEU A 611 7.07 5.65 -27.43
N ILE A 612 7.47 5.44 -28.69
CA ILE A 612 8.74 5.93 -29.24
C ILE A 612 8.78 7.46 -29.23
N SER A 613 7.71 8.14 -29.67
CA SER A 613 7.65 9.62 -29.67
C SER A 613 7.64 10.24 -28.27
N SER A 614 7.30 9.46 -27.25
CA SER A 614 7.35 9.94 -25.86
C SER A 614 8.73 9.80 -25.21
N CYS A 615 9.59 8.93 -25.76
CA CYS A 615 10.95 8.70 -25.27
C CYS A 615 12.00 9.52 -26.03
N VAL A 616 11.65 10.00 -27.23
CA VAL A 616 12.57 10.65 -28.17
C VAL A 616 11.93 11.94 -28.68
N SER A 617 12.43 13.08 -28.22
CA SER A 617 11.89 14.42 -28.53
C SER A 617 12.88 15.31 -29.29
N THR A 618 14.19 15.15 -29.07
CA THR A 618 15.24 15.99 -29.70
C THR A 618 16.01 15.26 -30.81
N GLU A 619 16.69 16.01 -31.69
CA GLU A 619 17.52 15.42 -32.77
C GLU A 619 18.73 14.63 -32.21
N GLU A 620 19.26 15.04 -31.05
CA GLU A 620 20.35 14.32 -30.36
C GLU A 620 19.88 12.98 -29.79
N GLU A 621 18.70 12.95 -29.15
CA GLU A 621 18.07 11.72 -28.64
C GLU A 621 17.69 10.75 -29.76
N GLN A 622 17.33 11.25 -30.95
CA GLN A 622 17.06 10.42 -32.12
C GLN A 622 18.31 9.74 -32.63
N ALA A 623 19.43 10.47 -32.71
CA ALA A 623 20.71 9.91 -33.10
C ALA A 623 21.17 8.83 -32.09
N GLU A 624 20.97 9.07 -30.80
CA GLU A 624 21.32 8.15 -29.72
C GLU A 624 20.43 6.89 -29.71
N PHE A 625 19.12 7.04 -29.91
CA PHE A 625 18.17 5.92 -30.05
C PHE A 625 18.52 5.02 -31.26
N LEU A 626 18.90 5.62 -32.39
CA LEU A 626 19.34 4.87 -33.57
C LEU A 626 20.68 4.15 -33.32
N LEU A 627 21.58 4.74 -32.54
CA LEU A 627 22.84 4.10 -32.14
C LEU A 627 22.59 2.88 -31.24
N PHE A 628 21.62 2.95 -30.32
CA PHE A 628 21.22 1.79 -29.50
C PHE A 628 20.60 0.67 -30.33
N LEU A 629 19.71 1.01 -31.28
CA LEU A 629 19.15 0.04 -32.23
C LEU A 629 20.25 -0.62 -33.08
N GLN A 630 21.20 0.17 -33.59
CA GLN A 630 22.32 -0.33 -34.37
C GLN A 630 23.17 -1.30 -33.53
N THR A 631 23.51 -0.92 -32.30
CA THR A 631 24.35 -1.73 -31.39
C THR A 631 23.71 -3.09 -31.11
N ASP A 632 22.41 -3.12 -30.79
CA ASP A 632 21.70 -4.38 -30.47
C ASP A 632 21.42 -5.26 -31.70
N LEU A 633 21.16 -4.65 -32.87
CA LEU A 633 20.87 -5.39 -34.11
C LEU A 633 22.13 -5.95 -34.80
N THR A 634 23.33 -5.43 -34.51
CA THR A 634 24.58 -5.94 -35.12
C THR A 634 24.86 -7.41 -34.80
N HIS A 635 24.36 -7.91 -33.67
CA HIS A 635 24.60 -9.26 -33.20
C HIS A 635 23.49 -10.25 -33.57
N ARG A 636 22.47 -9.83 -34.35
CA ARG A 636 21.26 -10.62 -34.61
C ARG A 636 21.11 -11.05 -36.07
N ASN A 637 20.49 -12.21 -36.28
CA ASN A 637 20.25 -12.75 -37.62
C ASN A 637 19.37 -11.80 -38.45
N GLN A 638 19.83 -11.44 -39.65
CA GLN A 638 19.20 -10.44 -40.54
C GLN A 638 19.09 -9.02 -39.95
N GLY A 639 19.88 -8.69 -38.92
CA GLY A 639 19.89 -7.37 -38.27
C GLY A 639 20.16 -6.19 -39.21
N GLU A 640 21.00 -6.37 -40.23
CA GLU A 640 21.28 -5.37 -41.27
C GLU A 640 20.02 -4.99 -42.09
N LYS A 641 19.14 -5.96 -42.37
CA LYS A 641 17.89 -5.74 -43.12
C LYS A 641 16.82 -5.13 -42.23
N LEU A 642 16.77 -5.53 -40.96
CA LEU A 642 15.89 -4.93 -39.95
C LEU A 642 16.25 -3.47 -39.72
N LEU A 643 17.54 -3.15 -39.53
CA LEU A 643 18.02 -1.79 -39.36
C LEU A 643 17.70 -0.91 -40.58
N LEU A 644 17.90 -1.42 -41.80
CA LEU A 644 17.55 -0.71 -43.03
C LEU A 644 16.04 -0.42 -43.12
N HIS A 645 15.17 -1.37 -42.78
CA HIS A 645 13.73 -1.17 -42.83
C HIS A 645 13.20 -0.29 -41.67
N LEU A 646 13.78 -0.38 -40.47
CA LEU A 646 13.48 0.50 -39.34
C LEU A 646 13.85 1.95 -39.66
N THR A 647 15.07 2.20 -40.15
CA THR A 647 15.55 3.53 -40.56
C THR A 647 14.74 4.10 -41.73
N THR A 648 14.40 3.28 -42.73
CA THR A 648 13.56 3.70 -43.87
C THR A 648 12.13 4.06 -43.43
N MET A 649 11.53 3.30 -42.52
CA MET A 649 10.18 3.59 -42.00
C MET A 649 10.15 4.86 -41.13
N MET A 650 11.21 5.10 -40.35
CA MET A 650 11.36 6.34 -39.59
C MET A 650 11.61 7.56 -40.49
N SER A 651 12.28 7.38 -41.64
CA SER A 651 12.58 8.45 -42.61
C SER A 651 11.44 8.80 -43.59
N THR A 652 10.59 7.83 -43.96
CA THR A 652 9.61 7.99 -45.06
C THR A 652 8.30 8.70 -44.70
N ARG A 653 7.98 8.93 -43.42
CA ARG A 653 6.76 9.65 -42.98
C ARG A 653 6.95 11.17 -42.90
N LYS A 654 7.27 11.79 -44.04
CA LYS A 654 7.54 13.23 -44.19
C LYS A 654 6.33 14.18 -44.02
N ARG A 655 5.21 13.77 -43.41
CA ARG A 655 3.99 14.62 -43.28
C ARG A 655 3.21 14.54 -41.95
N LYS A 656 3.71 13.84 -40.92
CA LYS A 656 3.04 13.82 -39.60
C LYS A 656 3.97 13.60 -38.38
N LEU A 657 5.28 13.52 -38.59
CA LEU A 657 6.28 13.55 -37.52
C LEU A 657 7.08 14.85 -37.67
N ASP A 658 7.13 15.69 -36.64
CA ASP A 658 8.18 16.70 -36.47
C ASP A 658 9.47 15.99 -36.01
N ILE A 659 9.99 15.11 -36.87
CA ILE A 659 11.28 14.45 -36.70
C ILE A 659 12.11 14.78 -37.95
N THR A 660 12.97 15.79 -37.82
CA THR A 660 13.95 16.15 -38.85
C THR A 660 15.22 15.33 -38.60
N ILE A 661 15.39 14.22 -39.32
CA ILE A 661 16.72 13.60 -39.40
C ILE A 661 17.49 14.38 -40.48
N ALA A 662 18.42 15.24 -40.04
CA ALA A 662 19.36 15.90 -40.95
C ALA A 662 20.19 14.84 -41.70
N ALA A 663 20.39 15.04 -43.00
CA ALA A 663 21.18 14.12 -43.84
C ALA A 663 22.64 13.97 -43.34
N ASP A 664 23.11 14.95 -42.57
CA ASP A 664 24.47 15.00 -42.02
C ASP A 664 24.70 13.99 -40.87
N THR A 665 23.65 13.63 -40.12
CA THR A 665 23.74 12.67 -39.01
C THR A 665 23.91 11.23 -39.51
N LEU A 666 23.33 10.89 -40.67
CA LEU A 666 23.47 9.58 -41.32
C LEU A 666 24.91 9.35 -41.85
N ALA A 667 25.60 10.45 -42.21
CA ALA A 667 26.98 10.41 -42.69
C ALA A 667 27.99 10.20 -41.54
N ALA A 668 27.70 10.69 -40.34
CA ALA A 668 28.58 10.57 -39.17
C ALA A 668 28.65 9.14 -38.60
N THR A 669 27.54 8.38 -38.61
CA THR A 669 27.46 7.00 -38.08
C THR A 669 28.11 5.91 -38.97
N THR A 670 28.56 6.25 -40.19
CA THR A 670 29.14 5.28 -41.14
C THR A 670 30.67 5.25 -41.18
N ALA A 671 31.36 6.05 -40.36
CA ALA A 671 32.82 6.15 -40.35
C ALA A 671 33.46 5.39 -39.17
N THR A 672 33.97 4.17 -39.41
CA THR A 672 34.82 3.42 -38.46
C THR A 672 36.32 3.78 -38.61
N PRO A 673 37.10 3.92 -37.51
CA PRO A 673 38.54 4.19 -37.60
C PRO A 673 39.35 2.90 -37.72
N SER A 674 40.13 2.78 -38.79
CA SER A 674 41.09 1.68 -39.01
C SER A 674 42.41 1.93 -38.27
N THR A 675 42.87 1.00 -37.45
CA THR A 675 44.28 0.90 -37.02
C THR A 675 44.97 -0.25 -37.77
N LYS A 676 46.07 0.10 -38.42
CA LYS A 676 46.88 -0.75 -39.29
C LYS A 676 47.78 -1.69 -38.49
N SER A 677 47.87 -2.94 -38.93
CA SER A 677 49.14 -3.70 -38.93
C SER A 677 49.23 -4.56 -40.20
N GLU A 678 49.94 -4.01 -41.17
CA GLU A 678 50.58 -4.68 -42.32
C GLU A 678 51.72 -5.64 -41.84
N PRO A 679 52.44 -6.38 -42.71
CA PRO A 679 52.19 -6.76 -44.11
C PRO A 679 52.60 -8.24 -44.43
N GLN A 680 52.21 -8.77 -45.60
CA GLN A 680 53.14 -9.11 -46.71
C GLN A 680 52.63 -10.18 -47.71
N ARG A 681 52.80 -9.79 -48.99
CA ARG A 681 53.23 -10.56 -50.17
C ARG A 681 52.19 -11.09 -51.18
N LYS A 682 52.24 -10.38 -52.32
CA LYS A 682 52.63 -10.84 -53.67
C LYS A 682 51.51 -11.25 -54.66
N ALA A 683 51.43 -10.39 -55.67
CA ALA A 683 51.74 -10.67 -57.08
C ALA A 683 50.58 -10.91 -58.07
N SER A 684 50.43 -9.89 -58.93
CA SER A 684 50.47 -9.95 -60.40
C SER A 684 49.32 -10.54 -61.22
N LYS A 685 48.76 -9.63 -62.04
CA LYS A 685 48.66 -9.65 -63.52
C LYS A 685 47.33 -10.09 -64.19
N THR A 686 46.97 -9.21 -65.14
CA THR A 686 46.40 -9.42 -66.50
C THR A 686 44.88 -9.52 -66.73
N SER A 687 44.32 -8.36 -67.11
CA SER A 687 43.74 -8.00 -68.43
C SER A 687 42.57 -8.76 -69.08
N HIS A 688 41.53 -7.96 -69.40
CA HIS A 688 40.75 -7.85 -70.65
C HIS A 688 39.98 -9.06 -71.23
N HIS A 689 38.67 -8.88 -71.47
CA HIS A 689 38.06 -8.50 -72.77
C HIS A 689 36.51 -8.44 -72.65
N LYS A 690 35.87 -7.31 -73.02
CA LYS A 690 35.11 -7.03 -74.28
C LYS A 690 33.67 -7.54 -74.27
N ASP A 691 32.67 -6.92 -74.91
CA ASP A 691 32.51 -5.70 -75.71
C ASP A 691 30.99 -5.54 -75.99
N LYS A 692 30.65 -4.37 -76.57
CA LYS A 692 29.60 -4.09 -77.60
C LYS A 692 28.37 -3.31 -77.12
N GLU A 693 28.30 -2.00 -77.41
CA GLU A 693 27.86 -1.31 -78.67
C GLU A 693 26.36 -0.98 -78.57
N GLY A 694 25.79 0.19 -78.90
CA GLY A 694 26.21 1.49 -79.48
C GLY A 694 25.03 2.50 -79.29
N VAL A 695 25.24 3.83 -79.26
CA VAL A 695 25.11 4.78 -80.41
C VAL A 695 23.64 5.04 -80.81
N LEU A 696 23.06 6.23 -81.06
CA LEU A 696 23.36 7.68 -81.04
C LEU A 696 22.03 8.43 -81.40
N VAL A 697 21.98 9.76 -81.16
CA VAL A 697 21.25 10.89 -81.87
C VAL A 697 19.70 10.83 -82.09
N ASP A 698 18.90 11.91 -82.21
CA ASP A 698 19.12 13.37 -82.41
C ASP A 698 17.87 14.23 -82.06
N ALA A 699 18.07 15.55 -82.16
CA ALA A 699 17.26 16.76 -81.95
C ALA A 699 15.79 16.95 -82.46
N ALA A 700 15.13 17.97 -81.86
CA ALA A 700 14.46 19.15 -82.49
C ALA A 700 12.91 19.38 -82.36
N LEU A 701 12.55 20.41 -81.57
CA LEU A 701 11.69 21.62 -81.87
C LEU A 701 10.18 21.46 -82.30
N PRO A 702 9.34 22.54 -82.42
CA PRO A 702 8.26 22.87 -81.44
C PRO A 702 6.87 23.17 -82.08
N ALA A 703 5.86 23.61 -81.30
CA ALA A 703 4.87 24.70 -81.58
C ALA A 703 3.51 24.58 -80.83
N THR A 704 3.04 25.74 -80.36
CA THR A 704 1.71 26.26 -79.93
C THR A 704 0.52 26.05 -80.91
N PRO A 705 -0.72 26.60 -80.71
CA PRO A 705 -1.59 26.83 -79.53
C PRO A 705 -3.10 26.46 -79.80
N GLN A 706 -4.03 26.68 -78.85
CA GLN A 706 -5.34 27.39 -79.04
C GLN A 706 -6.39 27.17 -77.90
N THR A 707 -7.30 28.14 -77.85
CA THR A 707 -8.35 28.54 -76.90
C THR A 707 -9.77 28.07 -77.26
N LEU A 708 -10.69 28.00 -76.27
CA LEU A 708 -12.12 28.47 -76.24
C LEU A 708 -13.17 27.50 -75.62
N ALA A 709 -13.83 28.02 -74.57
CA ALA A 709 -15.27 28.12 -74.27
C ALA A 709 -16.25 26.91 -74.18
N SER A 710 -16.99 26.92 -73.04
CA SER A 710 -18.43 26.62 -72.77
C SER A 710 -19.11 25.36 -73.33
N ASP A 711 -19.77 24.57 -72.48
CA ASP A 711 -21.25 24.62 -72.33
C ASP A 711 -21.82 23.66 -71.25
N LYS A 712 -23.07 23.96 -70.88
CA LYS A 712 -23.96 23.32 -69.89
C LYS A 712 -24.60 21.98 -70.33
N GLN A 713 -25.07 21.23 -69.31
CA GLN A 713 -26.29 20.36 -69.23
C GLN A 713 -26.37 19.18 -70.22
N MET A 714 -27.10 18.07 -70.02
CA MET A 714 -28.19 17.56 -69.16
C MET A 714 -28.12 16.01 -69.32
N ASP A 715 -28.54 15.12 -68.43
CA ASP A 715 -29.93 14.72 -68.16
C ASP A 715 -29.97 13.70 -67.01
N SER A 716 -30.88 13.88 -66.04
CA SER A 716 -32.11 13.07 -65.96
C SER A 716 -32.94 13.51 -64.75
N ASP A 717 -34.07 14.10 -65.08
CA ASP A 717 -35.15 14.60 -64.24
C ASP A 717 -36.18 13.50 -63.94
N ASP A 718 -37.03 13.73 -62.94
CA ASP A 718 -38.49 13.64 -63.11
C ASP A 718 -39.22 14.37 -61.97
N ASP A 719 -39.95 15.42 -62.34
CA ASP A 719 -40.86 16.23 -61.53
C ASP A 719 -42.23 15.54 -61.38
N PHE A 720 -42.81 15.53 -60.17
CA PHE A 720 -44.26 15.38 -59.99
C PHE A 720 -44.80 16.11 -58.74
N ASN A 721 -45.44 17.25 -59.01
CA ASN A 721 -46.70 17.80 -58.49
C ASN A 721 -47.16 17.67 -57.01
N SER A 722 -47.29 18.84 -56.38
CA SER A 722 -48.50 19.47 -55.78
C SER A 722 -49.70 18.66 -55.23
N ILE A 723 -50.21 19.06 -54.05
CA ILE A 723 -51.62 19.50 -53.82
C ILE A 723 -51.80 20.23 -52.45
N ALA A 724 -52.85 21.04 -52.42
CA ALA A 724 -53.23 22.15 -51.56
C ALA A 724 -53.86 21.86 -50.19
N SER A 725 -54.07 22.98 -49.48
CA SER A 725 -54.99 23.29 -48.38
C SER A 725 -56.31 22.49 -48.25
N SER A 726 -56.75 22.25 -47.00
CA SER A 726 -58.03 22.78 -46.47
C SER A 726 -58.29 22.36 -45.00
N GLN A 727 -58.50 23.38 -44.17
CA GLN A 727 -59.66 23.63 -43.30
C GLN A 727 -60.04 22.72 -42.11
N ASP A 728 -60.07 23.41 -40.96
CA ASP A 728 -61.21 23.60 -40.06
C ASP A 728 -61.82 22.39 -39.35
N LEU A 729 -61.56 22.34 -38.04
CA LEU A 729 -62.65 22.44 -37.06
C LEU A 729 -62.27 23.46 -35.97
N GLU A 730 -62.79 24.67 -36.12
CA GLU A 730 -63.06 25.58 -35.00
C GLU A 730 -64.06 24.92 -34.04
N LEU A 731 -63.93 25.19 -32.75
CA LEU A 731 -65.05 25.55 -31.85
C LEU A 731 -64.49 26.09 -30.52
N ASN A 732 -64.52 27.43 -30.45
CA ASN A 732 -65.15 28.26 -29.44
C ASN A 732 -64.69 28.30 -27.96
N ASP A 733 -64.42 29.57 -27.60
CA ASP A 733 -64.94 30.30 -26.43
C ASP A 733 -64.41 29.95 -25.04
N ALA A 734 -63.49 30.78 -24.53
CA ALA A 734 -63.80 31.77 -23.48
C ALA A 734 -62.54 32.52 -22.99
N ASP A 735 -62.48 33.80 -23.37
CA ASP A 735 -62.35 34.96 -22.48
C ASP A 735 -61.03 35.35 -21.77
N SER A 736 -60.64 36.59 -22.12
CA SER A 736 -60.11 37.69 -21.29
C SER A 736 -58.69 37.70 -20.73
N SER A 737 -57.87 38.50 -21.41
CA SER A 737 -56.98 39.52 -20.82
C SER A 737 -57.75 40.60 -20.04
N VAL A 738 -57.22 41.03 -18.87
CA VAL A 738 -57.13 42.40 -18.26
C VAL A 738 -56.71 42.20 -16.79
N ASP A 739 -55.91 43.01 -16.10
CA ASP A 739 -55.80 44.47 -16.06
C ASP A 739 -54.46 44.91 -15.43
N PHE A 740 -54.05 46.11 -15.80
CA PHE A 740 -53.09 47.00 -15.15
C PHE A 740 -53.48 47.28 -13.69
N GLY A 741 -52.53 47.74 -12.86
CA GLY A 741 -52.91 48.44 -11.62
C GLY A 741 -51.80 48.65 -10.61
N ALA A 742 -51.14 49.81 -10.68
CA ALA A 742 -50.15 50.32 -9.75
C ALA A 742 -50.63 50.48 -8.30
N ALA A 743 -49.72 50.38 -7.33
CA ALA A 743 -49.79 51.07 -6.04
C ALA A 743 -48.40 51.11 -5.35
N ASP A 744 -47.62 52.09 -5.76
CA ASP A 744 -46.86 53.06 -4.96
C ASP A 744 -46.72 52.85 -3.43
N SER A 745 -45.47 52.89 -2.93
CA SER A 745 -45.12 53.74 -1.78
C SER A 745 -43.60 53.95 -1.73
N ASP A 746 -43.23 55.19 -2.05
CA ASP A 746 -41.94 55.86 -1.87
C ASP A 746 -41.29 55.61 -0.50
N ILE A 747 -39.95 55.63 -0.46
CA ILE A 747 -39.12 56.47 0.43
C ILE A 747 -37.68 56.51 -0.14
N ASP A 748 -37.40 57.64 -0.80
CA ASP A 748 -36.21 58.50 -0.79
C ASP A 748 -34.80 57.89 -0.99
N ILE A 749 -34.37 57.92 -2.25
CA ILE A 749 -32.98 58.18 -2.64
C ILE A 749 -32.87 59.68 -2.91
N GLU A 750 -32.22 60.42 -2.02
CA GLU A 750 -31.71 61.77 -2.31
C GLU A 750 -30.21 61.85 -1.98
N ASP A 751 -29.48 62.26 -3.02
CA ASP A 751 -28.27 63.08 -3.08
C ASP A 751 -26.98 62.61 -2.38
N PHE A 752 -25.93 62.36 -3.18
CA PHE A 752 -25.06 63.45 -3.64
C PHE A 752 -24.34 63.07 -4.95
N GLN A 753 -24.30 64.07 -5.84
CA GLN A 753 -24.04 64.05 -7.28
C GLN A 753 -22.59 63.76 -7.71
N ASP A 754 -22.53 63.32 -8.97
CA ASP A 754 -21.43 63.39 -9.95
C ASP A 754 -20.46 64.57 -9.78
N ASP A 755 -19.19 64.29 -10.10
CA ASP A 755 -18.48 65.09 -11.11
C ASP A 755 -17.34 64.26 -11.71
N ASP A 756 -17.60 63.70 -12.89
CA ASP A 756 -16.59 63.24 -13.84
C ASP A 756 -15.95 64.47 -14.52
N VAL A 757 -14.66 64.72 -14.29
CA VAL A 757 -13.88 65.61 -15.17
C VAL A 757 -12.50 65.04 -15.47
N ALA A 758 -12.23 64.92 -16.76
CA ALA A 758 -11.04 64.36 -17.38
C ALA A 758 -9.74 65.15 -17.11
N PHE A 759 -8.66 64.37 -16.98
CA PHE A 759 -7.25 64.61 -17.32
C PHE A 759 -6.66 66.03 -17.12
N ASP A 760 -5.85 66.20 -16.07
CA ASP A 760 -4.60 66.93 -16.22
C ASP A 760 -3.50 66.41 -15.27
N THR A 761 -2.31 66.27 -15.84
CA THR A 761 -1.07 65.83 -15.20
C THR A 761 -0.57 66.82 -14.14
N LYS A 762 -0.28 66.33 -12.93
CA LYS A 762 0.87 66.73 -12.08
C LYS A 762 0.97 65.84 -10.85
N GLY A 763 2.11 65.16 -10.72
CA GLY A 763 2.43 64.30 -9.59
C GLY A 763 2.44 65.04 -8.26
N ALA A 764 1.82 64.42 -7.27
CA ALA A 764 2.11 64.60 -5.86
C ALA A 764 1.92 63.23 -5.20
N ASP A 765 3.00 62.72 -4.60
CA ASP A 765 3.10 61.42 -3.94
C ASP A 765 2.03 61.23 -2.86
N LEU A 766 0.93 60.55 -3.20
CA LEU A 766 0.11 59.85 -2.22
C LEU A 766 0.64 58.42 -2.16
N LYS A 767 1.48 58.13 -1.16
CA LYS A 767 1.85 56.75 -0.84
C LYS A 767 0.55 55.95 -0.62
N PRO A 768 0.35 54.82 -1.31
CA PRO A 768 -0.82 53.97 -1.05
C PRO A 768 -0.82 53.59 0.43
N GLN A 769 -1.93 53.84 1.14
CA GLN A 769 -2.07 53.35 2.51
C GLN A 769 -2.03 51.81 2.47
N ASN A 770 -1.14 51.24 3.26
CA ASN A 770 -0.93 49.79 3.36
C ASN A 770 -2.22 49.14 3.92
N ARG A 771 -2.71 48.05 3.29
CA ARG A 771 -3.97 47.40 3.70
C ARG A 771 -3.82 46.75 5.08
N HIS A 772 -4.92 46.53 5.83
CA HIS A 772 -4.82 46.07 7.22
C HIS A 772 -4.17 44.69 7.40
N PHE A 773 -4.19 43.85 6.36
CA PHE A 773 -3.61 42.51 6.37
C PHE A 773 -2.16 42.45 5.84
N GLU A 774 -1.61 43.55 5.35
CA GLU A 774 -0.25 43.62 4.78
C GLU A 774 0.77 44.02 5.85
N VAL A 775 1.98 43.45 5.77
CA VAL A 775 3.05 43.65 6.77
C VAL A 775 4.34 44.08 6.07
N ASP A 776 4.98 45.10 6.64
CA ASP A 776 6.28 45.59 6.16
C ASP A 776 7.37 44.53 6.43
N HIS A 777 8.13 44.18 5.38
CA HIS A 777 9.23 43.24 5.43
C HIS A 777 10.34 43.62 4.45
N THR A 778 11.56 43.19 4.73
CA THR A 778 12.75 43.39 3.88
C THR A 778 13.43 42.06 3.60
N VAL A 779 13.95 41.88 2.39
CA VAL A 779 14.65 40.65 1.96
C VAL A 779 16.15 40.94 1.93
N TYR A 780 16.94 40.01 2.47
CA TYR A 780 18.40 40.06 2.56
C TYR A 780 19.04 38.90 1.82
N SER A 781 20.09 39.20 1.05
CA SER A 781 20.96 38.18 0.44
C SER A 781 22.01 37.67 1.45
N PRO A 782 22.65 36.52 1.20
CA PRO A 782 23.75 36.02 2.04
C PRO A 782 24.89 37.03 2.21
N GLN A 783 25.17 37.82 1.17
CA GLN A 783 26.21 38.86 1.22
C GLN A 783 25.82 40.01 2.14
N ASP A 784 24.54 40.39 2.15
CA ASP A 784 24.04 41.43 3.07
C ASP A 784 24.10 40.96 4.53
N ILE A 785 23.81 39.67 4.77
CA ILE A 785 23.90 39.06 6.09
C ILE A 785 25.34 39.04 6.59
N GLN A 786 26.29 38.62 5.74
CA GLN A 786 27.72 38.65 6.07
C GLN A 786 28.20 40.07 6.38
N ALA A 787 27.80 41.06 5.57
CA ALA A 787 28.15 42.46 5.80
C ALA A 787 27.57 43.01 7.12
N GLN A 788 26.38 42.54 7.54
CA GLN A 788 25.84 42.89 8.86
C GLN A 788 26.63 42.25 10.00
N GLN A 789 27.03 40.98 9.86
CA GLN A 789 27.85 40.29 10.85
C GLN A 789 29.20 41.00 11.03
N ASP A 790 29.89 41.28 9.93
CA ASP A 790 31.21 41.92 9.95
C ASP A 790 31.14 43.30 10.60
N ARG A 791 30.09 44.09 10.30
CA ARG A 791 29.86 45.39 10.93
C ARG A 791 29.62 45.28 12.45
N GLN A 792 28.83 44.29 12.88
CA GLN A 792 28.59 44.07 14.31
C GLN A 792 29.85 43.59 15.04
N VAL A 793 30.64 42.73 14.41
CA VAL A 793 31.94 42.27 14.93
C VAL A 793 32.89 43.46 15.05
N GLU A 794 32.99 44.32 14.03
CA GLU A 794 33.85 45.51 14.06
C GLU A 794 33.44 46.51 15.15
N GLU A 795 32.13 46.79 15.29
CA GLU A 795 31.61 47.67 16.35
C GLU A 795 31.98 47.17 17.76
N VAL A 796 31.79 45.86 18.02
CA VAL A 796 32.03 45.28 19.35
C VAL A 796 33.53 45.03 19.59
N ALA A 797 34.30 44.69 18.56
CA ALA A 797 35.74 44.49 18.67
C ALA A 797 36.45 45.78 19.08
N ASN A 798 36.04 46.90 18.48
CA ASN A 798 36.52 48.23 18.84
C ASN A 798 36.12 48.64 20.28
N LEU A 799 34.99 48.16 20.79
CA LEU A 799 34.52 48.48 22.14
C LEU A 799 35.18 47.63 23.23
N LEU A 800 35.38 46.33 22.97
CA LEU A 800 35.93 45.37 23.94
C LEU A 800 37.46 45.24 23.85
N GLU A 801 38.11 45.93 22.90
CA GLU A 801 39.55 45.83 22.61
C GLU A 801 40.04 44.38 22.39
N GLN A 802 39.17 43.54 21.82
CA GLN A 802 39.47 42.14 21.49
C GLN A 802 39.71 41.95 19.98
N PRO A 803 40.51 40.94 19.57
CA PRO A 803 40.63 40.57 18.16
C PRO A 803 39.27 40.24 17.52
N HIS A 804 39.14 40.45 16.21
CA HIS A 804 37.91 40.19 15.47
C HIS A 804 37.45 38.73 15.62
N GLU A 805 38.39 37.79 15.69
CA GLU A 805 38.12 36.36 15.82
C GLU A 805 37.54 36.01 17.20
N ALA A 806 38.09 36.61 18.26
CA ALA A 806 37.59 36.44 19.62
C ALA A 806 36.22 37.09 19.78
N THR A 807 36.04 38.28 19.21
CA THR A 807 34.77 39.02 19.23
C THR A 807 33.66 38.26 18.51
N ALA A 808 33.95 37.62 17.37
CA ALA A 808 32.97 36.79 16.66
C ALA A 808 32.53 35.56 17.47
N ILE A 809 33.41 34.99 18.30
CA ILE A 809 33.06 33.88 19.21
C ILE A 809 32.23 34.41 20.40
N LEU A 810 32.58 35.57 20.95
CA LEU A 810 31.83 36.23 22.02
C LEU A 810 30.41 36.61 21.57
N LEU A 811 30.26 37.13 20.35
CA LEU A 811 28.94 37.45 19.78
C LEU A 811 28.08 36.19 19.59
N ARG A 812 28.66 35.07 19.14
CA ARG A 812 27.98 33.78 19.05
C ARG A 812 27.61 33.19 20.42
N TYR A 813 28.41 33.44 21.45
CA TYR A 813 28.06 33.09 22.83
C TYR A 813 26.86 33.92 23.33
N GLY A 814 26.90 35.23 23.05
CA GLY A 814 25.85 36.20 23.41
C GLY A 814 24.56 36.11 22.59
N LYS A 815 24.46 35.20 21.61
CA LYS A 815 23.38 35.12 20.61
C LYS A 815 23.18 36.41 19.82
N TRP A 816 24.27 37.04 19.42
CA TRP A 816 24.31 38.30 18.66
C TRP A 816 23.58 39.50 19.31
N ASN A 817 23.27 39.41 20.60
CA ASN A 817 22.76 40.55 21.39
C ASN A 817 23.95 41.34 21.95
N LYS A 818 24.33 42.41 21.25
CA LYS A 818 25.50 43.23 21.61
C LYS A 818 25.37 43.88 22.98
N GLU A 819 24.20 44.42 23.34
CA GLU A 819 23.99 45.13 24.60
C GLU A 819 24.17 44.18 25.79
N ARG A 820 23.50 43.03 25.76
CA ARG A 820 23.59 42.02 26.83
C ARG A 820 25.01 41.45 26.96
N LEU A 821 25.70 41.26 25.84
CA LEU A 821 27.08 40.77 25.86
C LEU A 821 28.02 41.78 26.50
N ILE A 822 27.89 43.07 26.15
CA ILE A 822 28.72 44.15 26.71
C ILE A 822 28.47 44.26 28.22
N GLU A 823 27.22 44.22 28.67
CA GLU A 823 26.89 44.23 30.10
C GLU A 823 27.56 43.07 30.85
N GLN A 824 27.39 41.83 30.38
CA GLN A 824 27.99 40.66 31.00
C GLN A 824 29.53 40.69 31.01
N TYR A 825 30.12 41.18 29.92
CA TYR A 825 31.57 41.30 29.79
C TYR A 825 32.15 42.36 30.75
N MET A 826 31.43 43.48 30.94
CA MET A 826 31.82 44.54 31.87
C MET A 826 31.64 44.12 33.34
N ASP A 827 30.67 43.26 33.64
CA ASP A 827 30.44 42.72 34.99
C ASP A 827 31.55 41.74 35.41
N ASN A 828 31.90 40.76 34.56
CA ASN A 828 32.93 39.78 34.87
C ASN A 828 33.66 39.26 33.61
N GLN A 829 34.69 40.00 33.19
CA GLN A 829 35.47 39.73 31.98
C GLN A 829 36.06 38.30 31.93
N GLU A 830 36.65 37.83 33.04
CA GLU A 830 37.34 36.53 33.08
C GLU A 830 36.36 35.36 32.92
N GLU A 831 35.20 35.44 33.57
CA GLU A 831 34.18 34.39 33.54
C GLU A 831 33.53 34.27 32.16
N VAL A 832 33.31 35.40 31.47
CA VAL A 832 32.72 35.40 30.12
C VAL A 832 33.70 34.84 29.09
N LEU A 833 35.00 35.17 29.19
CA LEU A 833 36.02 34.64 28.29
C LEU A 833 36.21 33.13 28.44
N ASP A 834 36.16 32.62 29.67
CA ASP A 834 36.30 31.18 29.95
C ASP A 834 35.06 30.40 29.49
N LYS A 835 33.85 30.88 29.79
CA LYS A 835 32.59 30.27 29.33
C LYS A 835 32.42 30.31 27.81
N ALA A 836 32.96 31.33 27.14
CA ALA A 836 32.97 31.43 25.68
C ALA A 836 34.03 30.52 25.02
N GLY A 837 34.93 29.91 25.80
CA GLY A 837 35.97 29.01 25.30
C GLY A 837 37.16 29.72 24.65
N LEU A 838 37.50 30.93 25.10
CA LEU A 838 38.66 31.70 24.60
C LEU A 838 39.89 31.60 25.52
N GLY A 839 39.71 31.25 26.80
CA GLY A 839 40.78 31.14 27.80
C GLY A 839 41.35 32.48 28.27
N GLN A 840 42.09 32.48 29.38
CA GLN A 840 42.56 33.70 30.07
C GLN A 840 43.87 34.33 29.52
N GLU A 841 44.66 33.63 28.70
CA GLU A 841 45.93 34.18 28.15
C GLU A 841 45.94 34.17 26.60
N VAL A 842 45.91 35.37 26.00
CA VAL A 842 46.17 35.58 24.57
C VAL A 842 47.67 35.42 24.31
N ARG A 843 48.18 34.18 24.27
CA ARG A 843 49.57 33.92 23.87
C ARG A 843 49.72 34.13 22.35
N SER A 844 50.70 34.97 22.03
CA SER A 844 50.91 35.69 20.76
C SER A 844 51.59 34.87 19.66
N HIS A 845 51.22 33.60 19.44
CA HIS A 845 51.77 32.84 18.32
C HIS A 845 50.65 32.47 17.35
N PRO A 846 50.73 32.89 16.06
CA PRO A 846 49.74 32.52 15.08
C PRO A 846 49.73 31.00 14.90
N PRO A 847 48.56 30.37 14.75
CA PRO A 847 48.47 28.94 14.49
C PRO A 847 49.23 28.61 13.21
N ARG A 848 50.21 27.71 13.29
CA ARG A 848 51.00 27.24 12.15
C ARG A 848 51.00 25.72 12.14
N ILE A 849 50.98 25.18 10.93
CA ILE A 849 51.22 23.76 10.69
C ILE A 849 52.74 23.58 10.74
N ASP A 850 53.22 22.80 11.69
CA ASP A 850 54.64 22.53 11.90
C ASP A 850 54.90 21.02 11.82
N THR A 851 56.01 20.65 11.18
CA THR A 851 56.55 19.28 11.20
C THR A 851 57.59 19.18 12.31
N ILE A 852 57.36 18.28 13.26
CA ILE A 852 58.19 18.17 14.47
C ILE A 852 58.79 16.77 14.51
N ASP A 853 60.12 16.71 14.49
CA ASP A 853 60.86 15.44 14.57
C ASP A 853 60.58 14.74 15.91
N GLY A 854 60.08 13.50 15.84
CA GLY A 854 59.72 12.70 17.01
C GLY A 854 58.36 13.02 17.64
N PHE A 855 57.46 13.70 16.92
CA PHE A 855 56.08 13.88 17.35
C PHE A 855 55.26 12.60 17.18
N ALA A 856 54.59 12.16 18.26
CA ALA A 856 53.56 11.13 18.23
C ALA A 856 52.19 11.78 18.47
N CYS A 857 51.19 11.47 17.66
CA CYS A 857 49.85 12.02 17.78
C CYS A 857 49.04 11.27 18.86
N ASP A 858 48.46 11.98 19.83
CA ASP A 858 47.69 11.34 20.91
C ASP A 858 46.33 10.74 20.46
N ILE A 859 45.84 11.08 19.25
CA ILE A 859 44.58 10.55 18.71
C ILE A 859 44.82 9.27 17.88
N CYS A 860 45.66 9.34 16.85
CA CYS A 860 45.95 8.19 15.98
C CYS A 860 47.13 7.32 16.45
N CYS A 861 47.89 7.77 17.45
CA CYS A 861 49.10 7.09 17.95
C CYS A 861 50.20 6.87 16.90
N GLU A 862 50.17 7.61 15.78
CA GLU A 862 51.19 7.55 14.72
C GLU A 862 52.39 8.46 15.04
N ASP A 863 53.61 7.98 14.74
CA ASP A 863 54.90 8.63 15.02
C ASP A 863 55.80 8.77 13.78
N GLU A 864 55.21 8.85 12.58
CA GLU A 864 55.95 8.97 11.31
C GLU A 864 56.82 10.23 11.23
N SER A 865 58.04 10.08 10.71
CA SER A 865 58.96 11.19 10.46
C SER A 865 58.43 12.10 9.35
N GLY A 866 58.07 13.34 9.70
CA GLY A 866 57.49 14.33 8.78
C GLY A 866 55.99 14.58 8.95
N LEU A 867 55.35 14.02 9.98
CA LEU A 867 53.93 14.24 10.27
C LEU A 867 53.62 15.73 10.53
N GLU A 868 52.74 16.29 9.71
CA GLU A 868 52.24 17.66 9.89
C GLU A 868 51.34 17.73 11.12
N SER A 869 51.72 18.58 12.07
CA SER A 869 51.01 18.77 13.33
C SER A 869 50.47 20.19 13.45
N PHE A 870 49.31 20.32 14.07
CA PHE A 870 48.69 21.61 14.34
C PHE A 870 48.46 21.77 15.84
N ALA A 871 48.89 22.90 16.41
CA ALA A 871 48.70 23.21 17.82
C ALA A 871 47.65 24.31 17.98
N MET A 872 46.61 24.02 18.77
CA MET A 872 45.58 24.99 19.14
C MET A 872 46.08 25.97 20.20
N ARG A 873 45.36 27.08 20.41
CA ARG A 873 45.66 28.09 21.44
C ARG A 873 45.66 27.53 22.87
N CYS A 874 44.96 26.41 23.11
CA CYS A 874 45.00 25.68 24.38
C CYS A 874 46.29 24.88 24.61
N GLY A 875 47.18 24.76 23.62
CA GLY A 875 48.41 23.98 23.69
C GLY A 875 48.27 22.51 23.29
N HIS A 876 47.05 22.01 23.07
CA HIS A 876 46.83 20.67 22.53
C HIS A 876 47.25 20.59 21.06
N ARG A 877 48.04 19.56 20.72
CA ARG A 877 48.63 19.35 19.39
C ARG A 877 48.30 17.97 18.84
N PHE A 878 47.70 17.93 17.66
CA PHE A 878 47.36 16.68 16.97
C PHE A 878 47.79 16.75 15.50
N CYS A 879 47.83 15.61 14.80
CA CYS A 879 48.14 15.60 13.37
C CYS A 879 47.00 16.23 12.55
N VAL A 880 47.35 16.82 11.40
CA VAL A 880 46.38 17.50 10.52
C VAL A 880 45.27 16.55 10.05
N ASN A 881 45.59 15.28 9.82
CA ASN A 881 44.61 14.27 9.40
C ASN A 881 43.54 14.00 10.47
N CYS A 882 43.93 13.89 11.75
CA CYS A 882 42.98 13.75 12.85
C CYS A 882 42.09 14.99 12.99
N TYR A 883 42.66 16.19 12.85
CA TYR A 883 41.85 17.43 12.83
C TYR A 883 40.86 17.45 11.67
N ARG A 884 41.28 17.06 10.46
CA ARG A 884 40.40 16.99 9.28
C ARG A 884 39.26 16.01 9.48
N GLN A 885 39.54 14.82 10.02
CA GLN A 885 38.50 13.83 10.30
C GLN A 885 37.51 14.34 11.36
N TYR A 886 38.02 14.90 12.45
CA TYR A 886 37.20 15.47 13.52
C TYR A 886 36.29 16.61 13.01
N LEU A 887 36.84 17.56 12.25
CA LEU A 887 36.07 18.66 11.66
C LEU A 887 35.06 18.15 10.62
N THR A 888 35.43 17.15 9.82
CA THR A 888 34.51 16.53 8.84
C THR A 888 33.30 15.93 9.54
N GLN A 889 33.52 15.18 10.62
CA GLN A 889 32.45 14.57 11.43
C GLN A 889 31.54 15.63 12.04
N LYS A 890 32.11 16.67 12.65
CA LYS A 890 31.34 17.76 13.28
C LYS A 890 30.51 18.58 12.27
N ILE A 891 31.04 18.83 11.07
CA ILE A 891 30.37 19.66 10.05
C ILE A 891 29.38 18.87 9.19
N ARG A 892 29.70 17.61 8.81
CA ARG A 892 28.81 16.79 7.95
C ARG A 892 27.75 16.06 8.75
N GLU A 893 28.13 15.32 9.79
CA GLU A 893 27.24 14.41 10.52
C GLU A 893 26.46 15.16 11.61
N GLU A 894 27.15 15.94 12.45
CA GLU A 894 26.52 16.63 13.57
C GLU A 894 25.93 18.00 13.21
N GLY A 895 26.31 18.57 12.06
CA GLY A 895 25.80 19.87 11.59
C GLY A 895 26.22 21.07 12.45
N GLU A 896 27.28 20.93 13.25
CA GLU A 896 27.68 21.93 14.24
C GLU A 896 28.83 22.82 13.71
N ALA A 897 28.54 24.08 13.39
CA ALA A 897 29.54 25.04 12.89
C ALA A 897 29.86 26.17 13.89
N ALA A 898 28.95 26.49 14.81
CA ALA A 898 29.09 27.68 15.65
C ALA A 898 30.05 27.52 16.84
N ARG A 899 30.21 26.29 17.37
CA ARG A 899 30.88 26.02 18.66
C ARG A 899 31.73 24.75 18.65
N ILE A 900 32.55 24.57 17.61
CA ILE A 900 33.45 23.41 17.52
C ILE A 900 34.53 23.53 18.60
N LYS A 901 34.53 22.60 19.57
CA LYS A 901 35.51 22.54 20.66
C LYS A 901 36.78 21.82 20.25
N CYS A 902 37.87 22.10 20.96
CA CYS A 902 39.13 21.39 20.84
C CYS A 902 38.94 19.88 21.16
N PRO A 903 39.54 18.96 20.38
CA PRO A 903 39.42 17.52 20.61
C PRO A 903 40.23 16.99 21.82
N GLY A 904 40.91 17.86 22.59
CA GLY A 904 41.62 17.45 23.81
C GLY A 904 40.67 17.18 24.97
N ASP A 905 40.98 16.15 25.77
CA ASP A 905 40.16 15.74 26.92
C ASP A 905 39.99 16.89 27.95
N GLY A 906 38.74 17.17 28.33
CA GLY A 906 38.39 18.25 29.25
C GLY A 906 38.56 19.69 28.72
N CYS A 907 38.91 19.90 27.45
CA CYS A 907 39.16 21.24 26.90
C CYS A 907 37.88 21.94 26.42
N SER A 908 37.57 23.12 26.95
CA SER A 908 36.42 23.95 26.54
C SER A 908 36.73 24.95 25.41
N ASN A 909 37.99 25.07 24.99
CA ASN A 909 38.37 26.08 23.99
C ASN A 909 37.78 25.83 22.61
N VAL A 910 37.27 26.89 21.98
CA VAL A 910 36.65 26.87 20.65
C VAL A 910 37.70 27.08 19.56
N VAL A 911 37.55 26.39 18.44
CA VAL A 911 38.42 26.56 17.26
C VAL A 911 38.11 27.88 16.56
N ASP A 912 39.12 28.74 16.37
CA ASP A 912 38.96 30.03 15.69
C ASP A 912 38.81 29.90 14.17
N ALA A 913 38.17 30.91 13.54
CA ALA A 913 37.84 30.87 12.11
C ALA A 913 39.06 30.72 11.20
N LYS A 914 40.19 31.37 11.53
CA LYS A 914 41.44 31.24 10.76
C LYS A 914 42.04 29.85 10.86
N SER A 915 41.98 29.25 12.05
CA SER A 915 42.40 27.86 12.26
C SER A 915 41.51 26.89 11.47
N LEU A 916 40.20 27.15 11.40
CA LEU A 916 39.28 26.37 10.58
C LEU A 916 39.55 26.52 9.09
N GLU A 917 39.77 27.72 8.57
CA GLU A 917 40.13 27.96 7.16
C GLU A 917 41.42 27.24 6.74
N LEU A 918 42.38 27.07 7.67
CA LEU A 918 43.63 26.35 7.40
C LEU A 918 43.48 24.82 7.46
N LEU A 919 42.55 24.31 8.27
CA LEU A 919 42.39 22.88 8.54
C LEU A 919 41.30 22.22 7.68
N ILE A 920 40.26 22.97 7.32
CA ILE A 920 39.11 22.49 6.54
C ILE A 920 39.53 22.25 5.07
N PRO A 921 39.24 21.06 4.49
CA PRO A 921 39.41 20.85 3.06
C PRO A 921 38.38 21.65 2.24
N SER A 922 38.76 22.06 1.02
CA SER A 922 38.01 23.04 0.21
C SER A 922 36.57 22.64 -0.12
N ASP A 923 36.24 21.36 -0.05
CA ASP A 923 34.89 20.82 -0.28
C ASP A 923 33.92 21.06 0.88
N LEU A 924 34.43 21.34 2.08
CA LEU A 924 33.65 21.56 3.31
C LEU A 924 33.51 23.03 3.68
N THR A 925 34.29 23.91 3.05
CA THR A 925 34.32 25.35 3.34
C THR A 925 32.96 26.01 3.10
N ASP A 926 32.30 25.71 1.98
CA ASP A 926 31.01 26.33 1.64
C ASP A 926 29.91 25.93 2.64
N ARG A 927 29.85 24.64 3.00
CA ARG A 927 28.91 24.11 4.00
C ARG A 927 29.15 24.71 5.38
N TYR A 928 30.41 24.91 5.77
CA TYR A 928 30.75 25.57 7.04
C TYR A 928 30.25 27.03 7.08
N HIS A 929 30.46 27.79 6.00
CA HIS A 929 29.95 29.18 5.91
C HIS A 929 28.42 29.23 5.91
N GLU A 930 27.75 28.31 5.21
CA GLU A 930 26.30 28.20 5.21
C GLU A 930 25.74 27.94 6.62
N LEU A 931 26.29 26.96 7.34
CA LEU A 931 25.89 26.65 8.71
C LEU A 931 26.15 27.82 9.67
N LEU A 932 27.26 28.53 9.49
CA LEU A 932 27.58 29.72 10.29
C LEU A 932 26.57 30.85 10.03
N MET A 933 26.25 31.15 8.78
CA MET A 933 25.22 32.13 8.43
C MET A 933 23.85 31.72 8.98
N ARG A 934 23.52 30.42 8.94
CA ARG A 934 22.27 29.90 9.46
C ARG A 934 22.10 30.20 10.95
N THR A 935 23.17 30.03 11.74
CA THR A 935 23.14 30.32 13.18
C THR A 935 22.87 31.78 13.51
N TYR A 936 23.36 32.72 12.69
CA TYR A 936 23.10 34.15 12.88
C TYR A 936 21.63 34.52 12.68
N VAL A 937 20.99 33.93 11.67
CA VAL A 937 19.56 34.14 11.41
C VAL A 937 18.71 33.48 12.48
N ASP A 938 19.05 32.25 12.91
CA ASP A 938 18.30 31.52 13.94
C ASP A 938 18.37 32.20 15.32
N ASP A 939 19.46 32.90 15.62
CA ASP A 939 19.62 33.67 16.87
C ASP A 939 18.82 34.99 16.90
N LYS A 940 18.40 35.52 15.73
CA LYS A 940 17.64 36.77 15.61
C LYS A 940 16.15 36.49 15.38
N ASP A 941 15.31 36.81 16.38
CA ASP A 941 13.86 36.59 16.32
C ASP A 941 13.13 37.33 15.17
N ASN A 942 13.71 38.41 14.64
CA ASN A 942 13.17 39.22 13.55
C ASN A 942 13.66 38.78 12.16
N LEU A 943 14.58 37.80 12.04
CA LEU A 943 15.06 37.26 10.78
C LEU A 943 14.65 35.79 10.63
N LYS A 944 14.27 35.37 9.42
CA LYS A 944 14.05 33.96 9.09
C LYS A 944 14.47 33.65 7.67
N TRP A 945 14.97 32.44 7.45
CA TRP A 945 15.22 31.92 6.11
C TRP A 945 13.92 31.68 5.34
N CYS A 946 13.97 31.89 4.03
CA CYS A 946 12.91 31.45 3.14
C CYS A 946 12.82 29.91 3.16
N PRO A 947 11.63 29.30 3.36
CA PRO A 947 11.47 27.85 3.40
C PRO A 947 11.49 27.20 2.00
N ALA A 948 11.59 27.98 0.92
CA ALA A 948 11.65 27.44 -0.44
C ALA A 948 12.94 26.62 -0.65
N PRO A 949 12.86 25.45 -1.30
CA PRO A 949 14.04 24.64 -1.61
C PRO A 949 15.03 25.45 -2.45
N GLU A 950 16.33 25.32 -2.16
CA GLU A 950 17.44 26.03 -2.83
C GLU A 950 17.42 27.57 -2.69
N CYS A 951 16.52 28.13 -1.86
CA CYS A 951 16.48 29.57 -1.63
C CYS A 951 17.45 29.99 -0.52
N VAL A 952 18.33 30.94 -0.83
CA VAL A 952 19.37 31.45 0.08
C VAL A 952 19.04 32.83 0.68
N TYR A 953 17.80 33.32 0.52
CA TYR A 953 17.39 34.63 1.03
C TYR A 953 16.83 34.53 2.45
N ALA A 954 17.13 35.53 3.28
CA ALA A 954 16.51 35.71 4.59
C ALA A 954 15.57 36.93 4.58
N ILE A 955 14.50 36.89 5.37
CA ILE A 955 13.50 37.95 5.45
C ILE A 955 13.50 38.53 6.86
N GLU A 956 13.51 39.85 6.97
CA GLU A 956 13.28 40.58 8.22
C GLU A 956 11.83 41.05 8.32
N CYS A 957 11.22 40.81 9.48
CA CYS A 957 9.88 41.26 9.78
C CYS A 957 9.78 41.81 11.20
N GLY A 958 9.14 42.98 11.36
CA GLY A 958 8.98 43.65 12.65
C GLY A 958 7.91 43.06 13.58
N VAL A 959 7.21 42.01 13.15
CA VAL A 959 6.10 41.41 13.90
C VAL A 959 6.64 40.49 15.01
N LYS A 960 6.27 40.80 16.25
CA LYS A 960 6.68 40.02 17.43
C LYS A 960 5.79 38.79 17.60
N LYS A 961 6.34 37.74 18.24
CA LYS A 961 5.61 36.48 18.54
C LYS A 961 4.27 36.68 19.25
N ARG A 962 4.16 37.70 20.11
CA ARG A 962 2.92 38.06 20.85
C ARG A 962 1.79 38.59 19.96
N ASP A 963 2.10 39.11 18.78
CA ASP A 963 1.16 39.77 17.89
C ASP A 963 0.61 38.80 16.82
N LEU A 964 1.09 37.54 16.80
CA LEU A 964 0.69 36.48 15.85
C LEU A 964 -0.77 36.02 15.98
N ASN A 965 -1.44 36.36 17.10
CA ASN A 965 -2.86 36.11 17.31
C ASN A 965 -3.74 37.26 16.76
N LYS A 966 -3.14 38.41 16.44
CA LYS A 966 -3.84 39.62 15.96
C LYS A 966 -3.52 39.96 14.50
N VAL A 967 -2.36 39.53 14.01
CA VAL A 967 -1.88 39.77 12.65
C VAL A 967 -1.31 38.47 12.11
N VAL A 968 -1.63 38.16 10.85
CA VAL A 968 -1.02 37.06 10.10
C VAL A 968 0.08 37.64 9.21
N PRO A 969 1.37 37.51 9.58
CA PRO A 969 2.46 38.14 8.86
C PRO A 969 2.88 37.31 7.64
N THR A 970 2.10 37.39 6.56
CA THR A 970 2.48 36.80 5.28
C THR A 970 3.53 37.69 4.60
N VAL A 971 4.71 37.13 4.34
CA VAL A 971 5.84 37.81 3.69
C VAL A 971 6.13 37.19 2.34
N HIS A 972 6.71 37.99 1.43
CA HIS A 972 7.05 37.57 0.08
C HIS A 972 8.57 37.62 -0.08
N CYS A 973 9.16 36.51 -0.50
CA CYS A 973 10.57 36.47 -0.85
C CYS A 973 10.78 36.89 -2.31
N ASP A 974 11.96 37.40 -2.64
CA ASP A 974 12.37 37.68 -4.04
C ASP A 974 12.31 36.45 -4.95
N CYS A 975 12.39 35.23 -4.38
CA CYS A 975 12.16 33.98 -5.11
C CYS A 975 10.69 33.70 -5.46
N LYS A 976 9.78 34.67 -5.22
CA LYS A 976 8.31 34.60 -5.41
C LYS A 976 7.58 33.63 -4.48
N HIS A 977 8.25 33.10 -3.46
CA HIS A 977 7.62 32.25 -2.45
C HIS A 977 6.96 33.12 -1.37
N ALA A 978 5.70 32.84 -1.05
CA ALA A 978 4.94 33.53 -0.02
C ALA A 978 4.66 32.58 1.15
N PHE A 979 5.04 33.00 2.36
CA PHE A 979 4.89 32.19 3.57
C PHE A 979 4.62 33.05 4.79
N CYS A 980 4.11 32.44 5.85
CA CYS A 980 3.88 33.13 7.11
C CYS A 980 5.17 33.23 7.93
N PHE A 981 5.61 34.44 8.24
CA PHE A 981 6.77 34.69 9.10
C PHE A 981 6.61 34.09 10.50
N GLY A 982 5.38 33.97 11.02
CA GLY A 982 5.09 33.39 12.33
C GLY A 982 5.41 31.90 12.42
N CYS A 983 4.79 31.09 11.55
CA CYS A 983 4.82 29.63 11.62
C CYS A 983 5.50 28.93 10.43
N THR A 984 6.14 29.68 9.52
CA THR A 984 6.88 29.19 8.33
C THR A 984 6.08 28.32 7.35
N LEU A 985 4.76 28.20 7.55
CA LEU A 985 3.84 27.53 6.62
C LEU A 985 3.51 28.44 5.44
N ALA A 986 2.99 27.84 4.37
CA ALA A 986 2.41 28.59 3.26
C ALA A 986 1.34 29.58 3.73
N ASP A 987 1.12 30.64 2.96
CA ASP A 987 0.15 31.70 3.28
C ASP A 987 -1.21 31.12 3.71
N HIS A 988 -1.60 31.47 4.94
CA HIS A 988 -2.77 30.96 5.62
C HIS A 988 -3.75 32.05 6.07
N GLN A 989 -3.72 33.20 5.41
CA GLN A 989 -4.71 34.26 5.62
C GLN A 989 -6.12 33.76 5.24
N PRO A 990 -7.15 34.00 6.08
CA PRO A 990 -7.17 34.89 7.25
C PRO A 990 -6.89 34.23 8.61
N CYS A 991 -6.56 32.94 8.67
CA CYS A 991 -6.48 32.17 9.91
C CYS A 991 -5.21 32.50 10.73
N PRO A 992 -5.30 32.89 12.02
CA PRO A 992 -4.14 33.11 12.89
C PRO A 992 -3.29 31.84 13.10
N CYS A 993 -1.97 32.01 13.32
CA CYS A 993 -1.03 30.88 13.47
C CYS A 993 -1.42 29.91 14.60
N GLY A 994 -2.01 30.41 15.70
CA GLY A 994 -2.47 29.57 16.81
C GLY A 994 -3.58 28.60 16.40
N LEU A 995 -4.55 29.07 15.61
CA LEU A 995 -5.63 28.24 15.08
C LEU A 995 -5.13 27.25 14.03
N VAL A 996 -4.22 27.68 13.15
CA VAL A 996 -3.61 26.81 12.13
C VAL A 996 -2.93 25.61 12.78
N LYS A 997 -2.11 25.83 13.82
CA LYS A 997 -1.44 24.73 14.56
C LYS A 997 -2.44 23.75 15.16
N LYS A 998 -3.53 24.25 15.76
CA LYS A 998 -4.59 23.40 16.33
C LYS A 998 -5.38 22.65 15.26
N TRP A 999 -5.66 23.30 14.13
CA TRP A 999 -6.34 22.67 12.99
C TRP A 999 -5.51 21.52 12.42
N LEU A 1000 -4.23 21.76 12.13
CA LEU A 1000 -3.34 20.73 11.59
C LEU A 1000 -3.17 19.56 12.57
N LYS A 1001 -2.97 19.84 13.86
CA LYS A 1001 -2.92 18.80 14.89
C LYS A 1001 -4.23 18.00 14.95
N LYS A 1002 -5.39 18.67 14.84
CA LYS A 1002 -6.68 17.99 14.80
C LYS A 1002 -6.85 17.11 13.56
N CYS A 1003 -6.30 17.53 12.41
CA CYS A 1003 -6.28 16.72 11.19
C CYS A 1003 -5.38 15.47 11.32
N GLU A 1004 -4.28 15.57 12.07
CA GLU A 1004 -3.38 14.45 12.39
C GLU A 1004 -4.01 13.48 13.41
N ASP A 1005 -4.70 14.01 14.43
CA ASP A 1005 -5.33 13.22 15.49
C ASP A 1005 -6.60 12.46 15.01
N ASP A 1006 -7.38 13.01 14.06
CA ASP A 1006 -8.65 12.44 13.60
C ASP A 1006 -8.51 11.71 12.22
N SER A 1007 -8.01 10.46 12.27
CA SER A 1007 -8.00 9.36 11.27
C SER A 1007 -8.01 9.69 9.75
N GLU A 1008 -6.88 9.43 9.07
CA GLU A 1008 -6.67 9.58 7.62
C GLU A 1008 -7.53 8.63 6.75
N THR A 1009 -7.92 7.47 7.26
CA THR A 1009 -8.63 6.43 6.49
C THR A 1009 -10.08 6.81 6.14
N ALA A 1010 -10.81 7.44 7.07
CA ALA A 1010 -12.17 7.93 6.83
C ALA A 1010 -12.17 9.20 5.94
N ASN A 1011 -11.11 10.01 6.04
CA ASN A 1011 -10.93 11.27 5.34
C ASN A 1011 -10.59 11.07 3.85
N TRP A 1012 -9.94 9.95 3.49
CA TRP A 1012 -9.56 9.64 2.12
C TRP A 1012 -10.76 9.15 1.27
N ILE A 1013 -11.65 8.36 1.86
CA ILE A 1013 -12.83 7.77 1.18
C ILE A 1013 -13.88 8.84 0.88
N SER A 1014 -14.10 9.83 1.76
CA SER A 1014 -15.09 10.90 1.54
C SER A 1014 -14.67 11.95 0.51
N ALA A 1015 -13.37 12.07 0.22
CA ALA A 1015 -12.81 13.17 -0.59
C ALA A 1015 -12.76 12.85 -2.09
N ASN A 1016 -12.49 11.60 -2.48
CA ASN A 1016 -12.13 11.28 -3.86
C ASN A 1016 -13.26 10.67 -4.69
N THR A 1017 -14.24 10.01 -4.06
CA THR A 1017 -15.32 9.30 -4.76
C THR A 1017 -16.65 9.53 -4.05
N LYS A 1018 -17.66 10.01 -4.78
CA LYS A 1018 -19.04 10.18 -4.26
C LYS A 1018 -20.06 9.56 -5.21
N GLU A 1019 -21.20 9.16 -4.67
CA GLU A 1019 -22.30 8.60 -5.46
C GLU A 1019 -23.28 9.69 -5.91
N CYS A 1020 -23.75 9.64 -7.15
CA CYS A 1020 -24.75 10.58 -7.64
C CYS A 1020 -26.04 10.50 -6.77
N PRO A 1021 -26.55 11.62 -6.23
CA PRO A 1021 -27.72 11.61 -5.33
C PRO A 1021 -29.03 11.17 -6.01
N LYS A 1022 -29.04 11.04 -7.34
CA LYS A 1022 -30.21 10.63 -8.12
C LYS A 1022 -30.13 9.19 -8.65
N CYS A 1023 -28.95 8.68 -8.96
CA CYS A 1023 -28.80 7.38 -9.63
C CYS A 1023 -27.73 6.46 -9.04
N ASN A 1024 -27.09 6.89 -7.95
CA ASN A 1024 -26.05 6.20 -7.18
C ASN A 1024 -24.88 5.70 -8.04
N SER A 1025 -24.67 6.29 -9.21
CA SER A 1025 -23.47 6.04 -10.00
C SER A 1025 -22.29 6.67 -9.26
N THR A 1026 -21.19 5.92 -9.12
CA THR A 1026 -19.93 6.45 -8.61
C THR A 1026 -19.40 7.54 -9.54
N ILE A 1027 -19.01 8.67 -8.96
CA ILE A 1027 -18.47 9.84 -9.65
C ILE A 1027 -17.15 10.20 -8.97
N GLU A 1028 -16.11 10.36 -9.79
CA GLU A 1028 -14.78 10.83 -9.39
C GLU A 1028 -14.63 12.31 -9.75
N LYS A 1029 -13.99 13.08 -8.88
CA LYS A 1029 -13.73 14.50 -9.13
C LYS A 1029 -12.60 14.67 -10.15
N ASN A 1030 -12.92 15.18 -11.33
CA ASN A 1030 -11.96 15.33 -12.45
C ASN A 1030 -11.69 16.80 -12.86
N GLY A 1031 -12.16 17.76 -12.06
CA GLY A 1031 -12.02 19.20 -12.26
C GLY A 1031 -12.00 19.96 -10.93
N GLY A 1032 -11.59 21.23 -10.96
CA GLY A 1032 -11.55 22.06 -9.76
C GLY A 1032 -12.91 22.58 -9.33
N CYS A 1033 -13.87 22.65 -10.26
CA CYS A 1033 -15.21 23.16 -10.01
C CYS A 1033 -16.04 22.19 -9.13
N ASN A 1034 -16.77 22.75 -8.16
CA ASN A 1034 -17.69 21.99 -7.30
C ASN A 1034 -19.07 21.73 -7.96
N HIS A 1035 -19.34 22.34 -9.11
CA HIS A 1035 -20.51 22.06 -9.93
C HIS A 1035 -20.29 20.76 -10.72
N MET A 1036 -21.08 19.72 -10.43
CA MET A 1036 -20.97 18.44 -11.12
C MET A 1036 -22.23 18.09 -11.90
N THR A 1037 -22.04 17.59 -13.12
CA THR A 1037 -23.11 17.02 -13.95
C THR A 1037 -22.92 15.52 -14.09
N CYS A 1038 -23.88 14.72 -13.62
CA CYS A 1038 -23.78 13.27 -13.69
C CYS A 1038 -23.86 12.76 -15.15
N ARG A 1039 -22.87 11.97 -15.60
CA ARG A 1039 -22.84 11.41 -16.97
C ARG A 1039 -24.02 10.48 -17.28
N LYS A 1040 -24.50 9.71 -16.29
CA LYS A 1040 -25.58 8.73 -16.47
C LYS A 1040 -26.99 9.34 -16.48
N CYS A 1041 -27.32 10.25 -15.55
CA CYS A 1041 -28.67 10.81 -15.39
C CYS A 1041 -28.79 12.31 -15.72
N ARG A 1042 -27.67 12.98 -16.11
CA ARG A 1042 -27.57 14.41 -16.41
C ARG A 1042 -28.06 15.36 -15.31
N ASN A 1043 -28.12 14.90 -14.06
CA ASN A 1043 -28.48 15.73 -12.92
C ASN A 1043 -27.29 16.63 -12.52
N GLU A 1044 -27.57 17.91 -12.28
CA GLU A 1044 -26.61 18.90 -11.78
C GLU A 1044 -26.72 19.03 -10.27
N PHE A 1045 -25.60 18.89 -9.58
CA PHE A 1045 -25.55 18.92 -8.12
C PHE A 1045 -24.21 19.46 -7.62
N CYS A 1046 -24.18 19.87 -6.36
CA CYS A 1046 -22.96 20.32 -5.69
C CYS A 1046 -22.17 19.13 -5.15
N TRP A 1047 -20.87 19.06 -5.47
CA TRP A 1047 -19.96 18.04 -4.93
C TRP A 1047 -19.89 18.06 -3.40
N MET A 1048 -20.10 19.21 -2.75
CA MET A 1048 -19.93 19.36 -1.31
C MET A 1048 -21.13 18.87 -0.50
N CYS A 1049 -22.31 19.43 -0.76
CA CYS A 1049 -23.52 19.12 0.00
C CYS A 1049 -24.40 18.03 -0.62
N MET A 1050 -24.09 17.57 -1.84
CA MET A 1050 -24.93 16.66 -2.64
C MET A 1050 -26.33 17.23 -2.97
N GLY A 1051 -26.55 18.52 -2.71
CA GLY A 1051 -27.78 19.24 -3.00
C GLY A 1051 -27.87 19.70 -4.46
N VAL A 1052 -29.07 20.14 -4.87
CA VAL A 1052 -29.36 20.60 -6.23
C VAL A 1052 -28.61 21.90 -6.51
N TRP A 1053 -27.92 21.97 -7.66
CA TRP A 1053 -27.11 23.15 -7.99
C TRP A 1053 -27.97 24.41 -8.20
N SER A 1054 -29.17 24.30 -8.75
CA SER A 1054 -30.07 25.44 -9.03
C SER A 1054 -30.45 26.27 -7.81
N GLU A 1055 -30.36 25.71 -6.60
CA GLU A 1055 -30.65 26.42 -5.34
C GLU A 1055 -29.43 27.20 -4.83
N HIS A 1056 -28.23 26.86 -5.29
CA HIS A 1056 -26.99 27.55 -4.94
C HIS A 1056 -26.97 28.95 -5.59
N GLY A 1057 -26.70 29.98 -4.78
CA GLY A 1057 -26.74 31.39 -5.21
C GLY A 1057 -28.00 32.14 -4.80
N THR A 1058 -28.98 31.47 -4.20
CA THR A 1058 -30.14 32.12 -3.57
C THR A 1058 -29.84 32.54 -2.13
N SER A 1059 -30.50 33.59 -1.61
CA SER A 1059 -30.30 34.06 -0.23
C SER A 1059 -30.73 33.06 0.84
N TRP A 1060 -31.57 32.08 0.49
CA TRP A 1060 -32.14 31.13 1.44
C TRP A 1060 -31.34 29.82 1.55
N TYR A 1061 -30.53 29.46 0.54
CA TYR A 1061 -29.72 28.24 0.55
C TYR A 1061 -28.26 28.53 0.93
N ASN A 1062 -27.78 27.93 2.02
CA ASN A 1062 -26.44 28.17 2.58
C ASN A 1062 -25.64 26.87 2.68
N CYS A 1063 -24.85 26.58 1.63
CA CYS A 1063 -24.01 25.38 1.56
C CYS A 1063 -22.81 25.43 2.53
N ASN A 1064 -22.29 26.61 2.86
CA ASN A 1064 -21.10 26.78 3.71
C ASN A 1064 -21.40 26.73 5.22
N ARG A 1065 -22.60 27.13 5.65
CA ARG A 1065 -23.02 27.19 7.06
C ARG A 1065 -23.31 25.80 7.64
N PHE A 1066 -22.89 25.56 8.89
CA PHE A 1066 -23.24 24.35 9.63
C PHE A 1066 -24.47 24.61 10.52
N GLU A 1067 -25.55 23.85 10.34
CA GLU A 1067 -26.75 23.96 11.18
C GLU A 1067 -26.69 22.99 12.37
N GLU A 1068 -26.60 23.54 13.58
CA GLU A 1068 -26.70 22.75 14.80
C GLU A 1068 -28.15 22.33 15.04
N LYS A 1069 -28.45 21.03 14.96
CA LYS A 1069 -29.79 20.49 15.28
C LYS A 1069 -30.19 20.87 16.71
N SER A 1070 -31.25 21.64 16.85
CA SER A 1070 -31.70 22.16 18.13
C SER A 1070 -32.51 21.13 18.94
N GLY A 1071 -32.05 20.81 20.15
CA GLY A 1071 -32.93 20.96 21.32
C GLY A 1071 -33.53 19.73 22.04
N HIS A 1072 -33.40 18.49 21.58
CA HIS A 1072 -33.96 17.34 22.35
C HIS A 1072 -32.99 16.16 22.60
N ASP A 1073 -31.98 15.96 21.74
CA ASP A 1073 -31.08 14.79 21.83
C ASP A 1073 -29.73 15.09 22.51
N ALA A 1074 -29.48 16.33 22.93
CA ALA A 1074 -28.17 16.79 23.45
C ALA A 1074 -27.90 16.45 24.94
N ARG A 1075 -28.67 15.54 25.57
CA ARG A 1075 -28.46 15.19 26.99
C ARG A 1075 -27.31 14.20 27.20
N ASP A 1076 -27.00 13.35 26.22
CA ASP A 1076 -25.96 12.33 26.35
C ASP A 1076 -24.58 12.80 25.92
N ALA A 1077 -23.53 12.41 26.65
CA ALA A 1077 -22.14 12.71 26.31
C ALA A 1077 -21.73 12.15 24.93
N GLN A 1078 -22.35 11.04 24.53
CA GLN A 1078 -22.17 10.43 23.21
C GLN A 1078 -22.77 11.27 22.08
N ALA A 1079 -23.89 11.97 22.33
CA ALA A 1079 -24.51 12.88 21.36
C ALA A 1079 -23.64 14.12 21.12
N ARG A 1080 -23.02 14.68 22.18
CA ARG A 1080 -22.05 15.78 22.06
C ARG A 1080 -20.80 15.40 21.28
N SER A 1081 -20.28 14.18 21.49
CA SER A 1081 -19.13 13.66 20.74
C SER A 1081 -19.45 13.47 19.26
N ARG A 1082 -20.63 12.93 18.93
CA ARG A 1082 -21.11 12.79 17.54
C ARG A 1082 -21.31 14.14 16.87
N GLN A 1083 -21.94 15.10 17.55
CA GLN A 1083 -22.16 16.44 17.01
C GLN A 1083 -20.83 17.19 16.76
N SER A 1084 -19.84 17.00 17.65
CA SER A 1084 -18.49 17.56 17.47
C SER A 1084 -17.79 16.95 16.25
N LEU A 1085 -17.97 15.64 16.01
CA LEU A 1085 -17.41 14.94 14.84
C LEU A 1085 -18.11 15.37 13.55
N GLU A 1086 -19.45 15.48 13.54
CA GLU A 1086 -20.22 15.97 12.39
C GLU A 1086 -19.81 17.41 12.02
N ARG A 1087 -19.64 18.27 13.03
CA ARG A 1087 -19.12 19.63 12.83
C ARG A 1087 -17.72 19.58 12.23
N TYR A 1088 -16.81 18.79 12.77
CA TYR A 1088 -15.45 18.65 12.23
C TYR A 1088 -15.46 18.19 10.77
N LEU A 1089 -16.19 17.14 10.44
CA LEU A 1089 -16.30 16.61 9.08
C LEU A 1089 -16.86 17.65 8.11
N HIS A 1090 -17.82 18.49 8.52
CA HIS A 1090 -18.35 19.56 7.67
C HIS A 1090 -17.28 20.55 7.23
N TYR A 1091 -16.47 21.06 8.18
CA TYR A 1091 -15.42 22.05 7.87
C TYR A 1091 -14.19 21.38 7.23
N TYR A 1092 -13.83 20.16 7.64
CA TYR A 1092 -12.70 19.41 7.08
C TYR A 1092 -12.92 19.04 5.61
N ASN A 1093 -14.10 18.51 5.26
CA ASN A 1093 -14.40 18.19 3.87
C ASN A 1093 -14.26 19.42 2.96
N ARG A 1094 -14.66 20.62 3.43
CA ARG A 1094 -14.51 21.88 2.66
C ARG A 1094 -13.07 22.36 2.58
N TYR A 1095 -12.33 22.29 3.69
CA TYR A 1095 -10.90 22.56 3.73
C TYR A 1095 -10.12 21.70 2.73
N ALA A 1096 -10.30 20.37 2.78
CA ALA A 1096 -9.64 19.42 1.91
C ALA A 1096 -10.07 19.58 0.45
N ASN A 1097 -11.35 19.86 0.21
CA ASN A 1097 -11.87 20.10 -1.14
C ASN A 1097 -11.25 21.33 -1.81
N HIS A 1098 -11.10 22.46 -1.10
CA HIS A 1098 -10.45 23.64 -1.67
C HIS A 1098 -8.95 23.42 -1.94
N GLU A 1099 -8.28 22.60 -1.13
CA GLU A 1099 -6.90 22.16 -1.38
C GLU A 1099 -6.79 21.29 -2.62
N GLN A 1100 -7.67 20.31 -2.77
CA GLN A 1100 -7.70 19.45 -3.96
C GLN A 1100 -8.07 20.23 -5.22
N SER A 1101 -9.07 21.10 -5.15
CA SER A 1101 -9.46 21.97 -6.27
C SER A 1101 -8.33 22.89 -6.69
N ALA A 1102 -7.55 23.46 -5.76
CA ALA A 1102 -6.40 24.29 -6.11
C ALA A 1102 -5.31 23.51 -6.87
N LYS A 1103 -5.11 22.23 -6.54
CA LYS A 1103 -4.19 21.35 -7.29
C LYS A 1103 -4.73 21.06 -8.70
N LEU A 1104 -6.01 20.73 -8.82
CA LEU A 1104 -6.65 20.44 -10.10
C LEU A 1104 -6.67 21.67 -11.03
N ASP A 1105 -6.94 22.86 -10.51
CA ASP A 1105 -6.88 24.11 -11.29
C ASP A 1105 -5.49 24.40 -11.82
N LYS A 1106 -4.46 24.13 -11.01
CA LYS A 1106 -3.06 24.25 -11.45
C LYS A 1106 -2.79 23.31 -12.62
N ASP A 1107 -3.25 22.07 -12.56
CA ASP A 1107 -3.07 21.10 -13.66
C ASP A 1107 -3.86 21.48 -14.92
N ILE A 1108 -5.09 22.00 -14.75
CA ILE A 1108 -5.92 22.52 -15.85
C ILE A 1108 -5.19 23.68 -16.53
N TYR A 1109 -4.62 24.61 -15.77
CA TYR A 1109 -3.84 25.72 -16.32
C TYR A 1109 -2.66 25.25 -17.16
N HIS A 1110 -1.82 24.33 -16.67
CA HIS A 1110 -0.67 23.83 -17.45
C HIS A 1110 -1.10 23.11 -18.74
N LYS A 1111 -2.26 22.43 -18.71
CA LYS A 1111 -2.84 21.80 -19.91
C LYS A 1111 -3.36 22.85 -20.91
N THR A 1112 -4.00 23.90 -20.41
CA THR A 1112 -4.54 25.00 -21.22
C THR A 1112 -3.41 25.85 -21.81
N GLU A 1113 -2.34 26.13 -21.07
CA GLU A 1113 -1.16 26.87 -21.54
C GLU A 1113 -0.50 26.15 -22.74
N LYS A 1114 -0.24 24.84 -22.62
CA LYS A 1114 0.33 24.04 -23.72
C LYS A 1114 -0.55 24.04 -24.96
N LYS A 1115 -1.87 23.93 -24.79
CA LYS A 1115 -2.83 24.02 -25.91
C LYS A 1115 -2.87 25.41 -26.52
N MET A 1116 -2.72 26.46 -25.72
CA MET A 1116 -2.69 27.83 -26.18
C MET A 1116 -1.40 28.20 -26.91
N GLN A 1117 -0.24 27.70 -26.49
CA GLN A 1117 1.02 27.87 -27.25
C GLN A 1117 0.92 27.21 -28.64
N LEU A 1118 0.25 26.05 -28.74
CA LEU A 1118 -0.03 25.40 -30.02
C LEU A 1118 -1.03 26.18 -30.88
N LEU A 1119 -2.07 26.75 -30.27
CA LEU A 1119 -3.07 27.60 -30.94
C LEU A 1119 -2.50 28.97 -31.34
N GLN A 1120 -1.58 29.57 -30.57
CA GLN A 1120 -0.87 30.81 -30.92
C GLN A 1120 -0.15 30.67 -32.26
N ASN A 1121 0.51 29.54 -32.48
CA ASN A 1121 1.22 29.23 -33.72
C ASN A 1121 0.27 29.06 -34.93
N GLN A 1122 -1.03 28.82 -34.71
CA GLN A 1122 -2.02 28.54 -35.76
C GLN A 1122 -3.04 29.67 -35.97
N SER A 1123 -3.36 30.48 -34.96
CA SER A 1123 -4.49 31.42 -34.96
C SER A 1123 -4.10 32.91 -34.89
N GLY A 1124 -2.80 33.23 -34.76
CA GLY A 1124 -2.31 34.62 -34.88
C GLY A 1124 -2.65 35.54 -33.70
N LEU A 1125 -3.09 35.01 -32.57
CA LEU A 1125 -3.30 35.76 -31.32
C LEU A 1125 -1.95 36.22 -30.72
N SER A 1126 -1.91 37.43 -30.16
CA SER A 1126 -0.67 38.03 -29.64
C SER A 1126 -0.32 37.49 -28.25
N TRP A 1127 0.96 37.54 -27.87
CA TRP A 1127 1.47 37.13 -26.54
C TRP A 1127 0.75 37.85 -25.37
N ILE A 1128 0.30 39.09 -25.59
CA ILE A 1128 -0.46 39.90 -24.62
C ILE A 1128 -1.84 39.28 -24.32
N GLU A 1129 -2.39 38.50 -25.26
CA GLU A 1129 -3.70 37.87 -25.13
C GLU A 1129 -3.68 36.55 -24.34
N VAL A 1130 -2.53 36.07 -23.86
CA VAL A 1130 -2.47 34.88 -22.98
C VAL A 1130 -2.12 35.25 -21.54
N GLN A 1131 -1.55 36.45 -21.32
CA GLN A 1131 -1.19 36.93 -19.98
C GLN A 1131 -2.39 37.06 -19.03
N TYR A 1132 -3.58 37.42 -19.54
CA TYR A 1132 -4.80 37.52 -18.71
C TYR A 1132 -5.22 36.16 -18.11
N LEU A 1133 -4.88 35.05 -18.77
CA LEU A 1133 -5.19 33.70 -18.27
C LEU A 1133 -4.24 33.28 -17.15
N GLU A 1134 -2.98 33.71 -17.23
CA GLU A 1134 -2.01 33.53 -16.16
C GLU A 1134 -2.43 34.32 -14.92
N GLU A 1135 -2.86 35.57 -15.09
CA GLU A 1135 -3.40 36.40 -14.02
C GLU A 1135 -4.68 35.80 -13.41
N ALA A 1136 -5.62 35.34 -14.24
CA ALA A 1136 -6.84 34.69 -13.80
C ALA A 1136 -6.57 33.38 -13.03
N SER A 1137 -5.60 32.58 -13.49
CA SER A 1137 -5.19 31.33 -12.83
C SER A 1137 -4.53 31.59 -11.48
N LYS A 1138 -3.63 32.57 -11.40
CA LYS A 1138 -3.02 33.01 -10.15
C LYS A 1138 -4.07 33.52 -9.16
N ALA A 1139 -4.97 34.38 -9.62
CA ALA A 1139 -6.08 34.89 -8.81
C ALA A 1139 -6.98 33.75 -8.29
N LEU A 1140 -7.30 32.77 -9.13
CA LEU A 1140 -8.09 31.59 -8.74
C LEU A 1140 -7.39 30.77 -7.65
N GLN A 1141 -6.09 30.50 -7.82
CA GLN A 1141 -5.28 29.77 -6.84
C GLN A 1141 -5.17 30.53 -5.50
N GLU A 1142 -4.95 31.84 -5.55
CA GLU A 1142 -4.92 32.69 -4.34
C GLU A 1142 -6.26 32.70 -3.62
N CYS A 1143 -7.38 32.82 -4.36
CA CYS A 1143 -8.71 32.79 -3.77
C CYS A 1143 -9.05 31.42 -3.16
N ARG A 1144 -8.68 30.30 -3.80
CA ARG A 1144 -8.86 28.95 -3.24
C ARG A 1144 -7.99 28.72 -2.00
N ARG A 1145 -6.76 29.24 -1.98
CA ARG A 1145 -5.90 29.20 -0.79
C ARG A 1145 -6.51 29.98 0.37
N THR A 1146 -7.04 31.18 0.12
CA THR A 1146 -7.77 31.95 1.13
C THR A 1146 -9.02 31.21 1.61
N LEU A 1147 -9.86 30.70 0.69
CA LEU A 1147 -11.07 29.94 1.04
C LEU A 1147 -10.76 28.70 1.88
N LYS A 1148 -9.71 27.94 1.55
CA LYS A 1148 -9.23 26.81 2.37
C LYS A 1148 -9.09 27.22 3.85
N TRP A 1149 -8.40 28.33 4.11
CA TRP A 1149 -8.15 28.78 5.48
C TRP A 1149 -9.34 29.50 6.14
N THR A 1150 -10.30 30.02 5.37
CA THR A 1150 -11.56 30.54 5.94
C THR A 1150 -12.36 29.44 6.64
N TYR A 1151 -12.33 28.20 6.15
CA TYR A 1151 -13.04 27.08 6.77
C TYR A 1151 -12.38 26.62 8.09
N ALA A 1152 -11.05 26.61 8.15
CA ALA A 1152 -10.33 26.36 9.39
C ALA A 1152 -10.58 27.47 10.43
N PHE A 1153 -10.68 28.73 9.98
CA PHE A 1153 -11.04 29.86 10.84
C PHE A 1153 -12.48 29.75 11.37
N ALA A 1154 -13.44 29.47 10.48
CA ALA A 1154 -14.87 29.35 10.81
C ALA A 1154 -15.17 28.21 11.80
N TYR A 1155 -14.43 27.09 11.73
CA TYR A 1155 -14.62 25.96 12.64
C TYR A 1155 -14.50 26.37 14.12
N TYR A 1156 -13.48 27.20 14.42
CA TYR A 1156 -13.18 27.66 15.77
C TYR A 1156 -13.93 28.92 16.20
N LEU A 1157 -14.73 29.52 15.30
CA LEU A 1157 -15.45 30.76 15.57
C LEU A 1157 -16.69 30.50 16.44
N ALA A 1158 -16.91 31.33 17.46
CA ALA A 1158 -18.12 31.32 18.26
C ALA A 1158 -19.22 32.12 17.55
N ARG A 1159 -20.44 31.58 17.48
CA ARG A 1159 -21.52 32.16 16.67
C ARG A 1159 -21.99 33.51 17.23
N ASN A 1160 -21.85 34.56 16.42
CA ASN A 1160 -22.26 35.94 16.72
C ASN A 1160 -22.60 36.70 15.41
N ASN A 1161 -23.03 37.97 15.48
CA ASN A 1161 -23.36 38.76 14.28
C ASN A 1161 -22.17 38.90 13.29
N GLN A 1162 -20.93 38.96 13.80
CA GLN A 1162 -19.73 39.04 12.95
C GLN A 1162 -19.48 37.74 12.21
N THR A 1163 -19.80 36.59 12.81
CA THR A 1163 -19.70 35.29 12.14
C THR A 1163 -20.68 35.17 10.98
N GLU A 1164 -21.88 35.77 11.08
CA GLU A 1164 -22.85 35.77 9.99
C GLU A 1164 -22.35 36.60 8.81
N ILE A 1165 -21.82 37.79 9.08
CA ILE A 1165 -21.21 38.66 8.05
C ILE A 1165 -20.01 37.96 7.39
N PHE A 1166 -19.17 37.28 8.19
CA PHE A 1166 -18.04 36.50 7.68
C PHE A 1166 -18.49 35.36 6.77
N GLU A 1167 -19.49 34.59 7.17
CA GLU A 1167 -20.04 33.48 6.37
C GLU A 1167 -20.69 33.97 5.07
N ASP A 1168 -21.33 35.15 5.07
CA ASP A 1168 -21.89 35.77 3.87
C ASP A 1168 -20.77 36.24 2.91
N ASN A 1169 -19.73 36.88 3.45
CA ASN A 1169 -18.54 37.25 2.67
C ASN A 1169 -17.81 36.03 2.10
N GLN A 1170 -17.74 34.94 2.88
CA GLN A 1170 -17.17 33.67 2.45
C GLN A 1170 -17.99 33.05 1.31
N LYS A 1171 -19.32 33.01 1.43
CA LYS A 1171 -20.24 32.50 0.41
C LYS A 1171 -20.09 33.25 -0.92
N ASP A 1172 -20.00 34.57 -0.86
CA ASP A 1172 -19.84 35.39 -2.06
C ASP A 1172 -18.51 35.14 -2.77
N LEU A 1173 -17.42 34.99 -2.00
CA LEU A 1173 -16.11 34.65 -2.56
C LEU A 1173 -16.11 33.23 -3.15
N GLU A 1174 -16.71 32.26 -2.48
CA GLU A 1174 -16.82 30.89 -2.97
C GLU A 1174 -17.59 30.83 -4.29
N MET A 1175 -18.74 31.49 -4.37
CA MET A 1175 -19.52 31.57 -5.61
C MET A 1175 -18.75 32.28 -6.73
N ALA A 1176 -18.00 33.34 -6.42
CA ALA A 1176 -17.16 34.01 -7.42
C ALA A 1176 -16.07 33.08 -7.97
N VAL A 1177 -15.41 32.32 -7.07
CA VAL A 1177 -14.36 31.35 -7.41
C VAL A 1177 -14.89 30.20 -8.24
N GLU A 1178 -16.02 29.60 -7.87
CA GLU A 1178 -16.59 28.49 -8.63
C GLU A 1178 -17.05 28.93 -10.03
N ASN A 1179 -17.65 30.13 -10.15
CA ASN A 1179 -17.98 30.70 -11.46
C ASN A 1179 -16.74 30.91 -12.33
N LEU A 1180 -15.64 31.40 -11.76
CA LEU A 1180 -14.38 31.57 -12.50
C LEU A 1180 -13.77 30.20 -12.89
N SER A 1181 -13.84 29.22 -12.00
CA SER A 1181 -13.38 27.85 -12.24
C SER A 1181 -14.14 27.17 -13.38
N GLU A 1182 -15.46 27.35 -13.45
CA GLU A 1182 -16.29 26.81 -14.54
C GLU A 1182 -15.86 27.36 -15.91
N MET A 1183 -15.42 28.63 -15.97
CA MET A 1183 -14.95 29.23 -17.22
C MET A 1183 -13.66 28.57 -17.73
N PHE A 1184 -12.78 28.11 -16.84
CA PHE A 1184 -11.56 27.38 -17.21
C PHE A 1184 -11.84 25.95 -17.71
N GLU A 1185 -12.98 25.36 -17.37
CA GLU A 1185 -13.36 24.00 -17.79
C GLU A 1185 -14.05 23.96 -19.16
N LYS A 1186 -14.46 25.13 -19.71
CA LYS A 1186 -15.05 25.25 -21.05
C LYS A 1186 -14.01 24.98 -22.15
N PRO A 1187 -14.43 24.44 -23.32
CA PRO A 1187 -13.52 24.12 -24.42
C PRO A 1187 -12.76 25.35 -24.94
N THR A 1188 -11.52 25.13 -25.38
CA THR A 1188 -10.55 26.17 -25.78
C THR A 1188 -11.04 27.10 -26.89
N ASP A 1189 -11.91 26.63 -27.76
CA ASP A 1189 -12.44 27.41 -28.89
C ASP A 1189 -13.45 28.48 -28.43
N ALA A 1190 -14.06 28.30 -27.25
CA ALA A 1190 -15.01 29.25 -26.65
C ALA A 1190 -14.33 30.26 -25.69
N LEU A 1191 -13.07 30.03 -25.30
CA LEU A 1191 -12.33 30.90 -24.38
C LEU A 1191 -12.02 32.28 -24.98
N ALA A 1192 -11.83 32.37 -26.30
CA ALA A 1192 -11.57 33.64 -26.98
C ALA A 1192 -12.75 34.62 -26.87
N SER A 1193 -14.00 34.13 -26.93
CA SER A 1193 -15.21 34.95 -26.75
C SER A 1193 -15.49 35.31 -25.28
N LEU A 1194 -14.89 34.59 -24.33
CA LEU A 1194 -15.11 34.75 -22.89
C LEU A 1194 -14.05 35.65 -22.21
N LYS A 1195 -13.12 36.25 -22.97
CA LYS A 1195 -12.00 37.05 -22.44
C LYS A 1195 -12.44 38.18 -21.50
N VAL A 1196 -13.43 38.98 -21.92
CA VAL A 1196 -13.92 40.12 -21.13
C VAL A 1196 -14.55 39.63 -19.82
N ASP A 1197 -15.49 38.68 -19.94
CA ASP A 1197 -16.16 38.07 -18.78
C ASP A 1197 -15.15 37.46 -17.79
N MET A 1198 -14.09 36.84 -18.29
CA MET A 1198 -13.07 36.19 -17.47
C MET A 1198 -12.21 37.20 -16.72
N MET A 1199 -11.84 38.33 -17.36
CA MET A 1199 -11.13 39.43 -16.71
C MET A 1199 -12.01 40.11 -15.64
N ASP A 1200 -13.29 40.33 -15.94
CA ASP A 1200 -14.24 40.93 -15.00
C ASP A 1200 -14.46 40.02 -13.79
N LYS A 1201 -14.65 38.71 -14.00
CA LYS A 1201 -14.77 37.72 -12.92
C LYS A 1201 -13.49 37.58 -12.11
N THR A 1202 -12.32 37.65 -12.74
CA THR A 1202 -11.02 37.66 -12.06
C THR A 1202 -10.89 38.86 -11.13
N SER A 1203 -11.22 40.06 -11.64
CA SER A 1203 -11.23 41.30 -10.85
C SER A 1203 -12.24 41.22 -9.69
N TYR A 1204 -13.43 40.66 -9.94
CA TYR A 1204 -14.46 40.45 -8.93
C TYR A 1204 -14.01 39.49 -7.82
N CYS A 1205 -13.39 38.35 -8.16
CA CYS A 1205 -12.84 37.39 -7.19
C CYS A 1205 -11.80 38.07 -6.29
N MET A 1206 -10.87 38.81 -6.88
CA MET A 1206 -9.82 39.51 -6.13
C MET A 1206 -10.40 40.60 -5.22
N LYS A 1207 -11.40 41.36 -5.70
CA LYS A 1207 -12.12 42.34 -4.87
C LYS A 1207 -12.82 41.67 -3.68
N ARG A 1208 -13.57 40.58 -3.87
CA ARG A 1208 -14.23 39.85 -2.78
C ARG A 1208 -13.22 39.24 -1.80
N ARG A 1209 -12.08 38.73 -2.29
CA ARG A 1209 -10.99 38.25 -1.44
C ARG A 1209 -10.43 39.36 -0.57
N ILE A 1210 -10.15 40.53 -1.15
CA ILE A 1210 -9.63 41.69 -0.40
C ILE A 1210 -10.62 42.14 0.66
N VAL A 1211 -11.91 42.24 0.33
CA VAL A 1211 -12.96 42.62 1.29
C VAL A 1211 -13.00 41.64 2.47
N LEU A 1212 -12.97 40.34 2.21
CA LEU A 1212 -12.96 39.32 3.26
C LEU A 1212 -11.71 39.41 4.14
N LEU A 1213 -10.53 39.61 3.54
CA LEU A 1213 -9.27 39.71 4.28
C LEU A 1213 -9.17 41.00 5.11
N ASP A 1214 -9.60 42.13 4.56
CA ASP A 1214 -9.54 43.42 5.25
C ASP A 1214 -10.50 43.47 6.44
N ASP A 1215 -11.75 43.01 6.26
CA ASP A 1215 -12.74 42.90 7.34
C ASP A 1215 -12.24 41.95 8.46
N THR A 1216 -11.69 40.79 8.08
CA THR A 1216 -11.17 39.83 9.06
C THR A 1216 -9.96 40.38 9.82
N ALA A 1217 -9.02 41.02 9.12
CA ALA A 1217 -7.81 41.60 9.70
C ALA A 1217 -8.10 42.80 10.60
N GLU A 1218 -9.05 43.67 10.21
CA GLU A 1218 -9.47 44.81 11.03
C GLU A 1218 -10.09 44.33 12.35
N ASN A 1219 -10.98 43.32 12.28
CA ASN A 1219 -11.62 42.74 13.45
C ASN A 1219 -10.64 41.93 14.34
N LEU A 1220 -9.63 41.26 13.75
CA LEU A 1220 -8.54 40.62 14.50
C LEU A 1220 -7.67 41.64 15.25
N LYS A 1221 -7.35 42.77 14.61
CA LYS A 1221 -6.57 43.84 15.24
C LYS A 1221 -7.31 44.51 16.39
N LYS A 1222 -8.63 44.68 16.26
CA LYS A 1222 -9.53 45.21 17.29
C LYS A 1222 -9.86 44.20 18.40
N GLY A 1223 -9.70 42.89 18.14
CA GLY A 1223 -10.02 41.82 19.08
C GLY A 1223 -11.53 41.52 19.16
N ASN A 1224 -12.27 41.74 18.07
CA ASN A 1224 -13.72 41.57 18.00
C ASN A 1224 -14.17 40.12 17.70
N TRP A 1225 -13.24 39.19 17.53
CA TRP A 1225 -13.54 37.78 17.26
C TRP A 1225 -13.57 36.96 18.55
N ASP A 1226 -14.66 36.22 18.73
CA ASP A 1226 -14.80 35.23 19.79
C ASP A 1226 -14.51 33.82 19.24
N PHE A 1227 -13.62 33.08 19.91
CA PHE A 1227 -13.24 31.73 19.51
C PHE A 1227 -13.64 30.69 20.57
N ASN A 1228 -14.03 29.50 20.14
CA ASN A 1228 -14.39 28.36 21.00
C ASN A 1228 -13.17 27.72 21.69
N VAL A 1229 -11.96 28.20 21.39
CA VAL A 1229 -10.68 27.70 21.89
C VAL A 1229 -9.77 28.84 22.29
N ASP A 1230 -9.01 28.64 23.35
CA ASP A 1230 -8.04 29.63 23.84
C ASP A 1230 -6.85 29.77 22.87
N LEU A 1231 -6.51 30.97 22.45
CA LEU A 1231 -5.44 31.23 21.48
C LEU A 1231 -4.03 31.30 22.11
N GLY A 1232 -3.94 31.20 23.45
CA GLY A 1232 -2.68 31.22 24.18
C GLY A 1232 -2.17 32.61 24.49
#